data_AF-A0A9D7B9L0-F1
#
_entry.id   AF-A0A9D7B9L0-F1
#
_cell.length_a   1.000
_cell.length_b   1.000
_cell.length_c   1.000
_cell.angle_alpha   90.00
_cell.angle_beta   90.00
_cell.angle_gamma   90.00
#
_symmetry.space_group_name_H-M   'P 1'
#
loop_
_entity.id
_entity.type
_entity.pdbx_description
1 polymer ?
#
loop_
_entity_poly.entity_id
_entity_poly.type
_entity_poly.pdbx_seq_one_letter_code
_entity_poly.pdbx_strand_id
1 'polypeptide(L)'
;MFFRFTAVSQTHTIEIDPVGSGAGSLDAVVVVYSGSSCFALNEEACEDTPGGQGGTTILTHNGFTIGEEYWIRVYDWCSAGNVTNGSFEICITHENSEDITVQSISSLQPSYTPGQTIAINCEQCYSGSTPELDLPNPNIIAYLSTSCDPADALDSDNESSGIGSDDECNQENFALDIPLGTPAGTYYIVIVADANDEVEEGSGENNNTECVPVTIGCTTPAVPTPGFRQCLMPWPIDGSAIPLEWNPVPGAVGYRLRVGIYPYEAGIFIDVGAGDCYAGTSYSVPALFTTGIPCYWSVSAFGECGNELCQSAYSAPRYFSFPPVVLPGNGTTICDGESAELSLETFWVVDAPGTNSAQWYRDGVAIPGATGGTYAATQSGGYSVVLTFTGSLWCPDPVVLGPSNIVQVVEDNLDTDGDGVPNCTDNCPNVAGQIGSPCDDLDACTTGEELDANCQCVGTPDNTDTDGDSVPDCSDDCPNVAGQIGSPCDDLDACTTGDELDANCQCVGTPDNTDTDGDSVPDCSDDCPNVAGQIGSPCDDLDACTTGDELDAGVNASARRIIPIRMVTACLTALTTARTFAGQIGSRCEDLDACTTGDELDANCQCVGTPDNTDTDGDSVPDCSDDCPNVAGRLPERCGSDRFTLR
;
A
#
# COMPACT_ATOMS: atom_id res chain seq x y z
N MET A 1 72.08 57.36 -60.07
CA MET A 1 71.63 58.37 -59.09
C MET A 1 71.64 57.73 -57.71
N PHE A 2 71.70 58.54 -56.64
CA PHE A 2 71.61 58.05 -55.26
C PHE A 2 70.30 58.53 -54.62
N PHE A 3 69.66 57.63 -53.89
CA PHE A 3 68.48 57.84 -53.07
C PHE A 3 68.79 57.34 -51.66
N ARG A 4 67.95 57.66 -50.68
CA ARG A 4 68.14 57.21 -49.29
C ARG A 4 66.81 56.86 -48.64
N PHE A 5 66.85 55.94 -47.70
CA PHE A 5 65.74 55.58 -46.83
C PHE A 5 66.26 55.24 -45.43
N THR A 6 65.39 55.35 -44.42
CA THR A 6 65.67 54.88 -43.06
C THR A 6 65.11 53.48 -42.92
N ALA A 7 65.93 52.53 -42.48
CA ALA A 7 65.47 51.16 -42.31
C ALA A 7 64.46 51.08 -41.16
N VAL A 8 63.30 50.49 -41.42
CA VAL A 8 62.23 50.24 -40.42
C VAL A 8 62.08 48.76 -40.08
N SER A 9 62.62 47.86 -40.92
CA SER A 9 62.79 46.43 -40.66
C SER A 9 64.23 45.97 -40.89
N GLN A 10 64.63 44.83 -40.32
CA GLN A 10 65.93 44.20 -40.63
C GLN A 10 66.00 43.67 -42.07
N THR A 11 64.84 43.52 -42.72
CA THR A 11 64.71 43.06 -44.10
C THR A 11 63.88 44.04 -44.90
N HIS A 12 64.41 44.47 -46.05
CA HIS A 12 63.64 45.25 -47.01
C HIS A 12 63.81 44.68 -48.41
N THR A 13 62.76 44.83 -49.21
CA THR A 13 62.76 44.59 -50.66
C THR A 13 62.68 45.93 -51.37
N ILE A 14 63.64 46.17 -52.27
CA ILE A 14 63.75 47.38 -53.08
C ILE A 14 63.50 46.99 -54.52
N GLU A 15 62.41 47.51 -55.08
CA GLU A 15 62.00 47.31 -56.45
C GLU A 15 62.21 48.58 -57.27
N ILE A 16 62.86 48.44 -58.43
CA ILE A 16 63.05 49.51 -59.41
C ILE A 16 62.24 49.15 -60.65
N ASP A 17 61.17 49.90 -60.91
CA ASP A 17 60.29 49.66 -62.06
C ASP A 17 60.37 50.79 -63.10
N PRO A 18 60.83 50.54 -64.34
CA PRO A 18 60.87 51.54 -65.41
C PRO A 18 59.46 51.96 -65.90
N VAL A 19 59.11 53.25 -65.87
CA VAL A 19 57.75 53.73 -66.25
C VAL A 19 57.69 54.23 -67.70
N GLY A 20 56.78 53.68 -68.52
CA GLY A 20 56.46 54.15 -69.88
C GLY A 20 56.48 53.06 -70.96
N SER A 21 55.63 53.19 -71.98
CA SER A 21 55.20 52.12 -72.90
C SER A 21 56.34 51.33 -73.59
N GLY A 22 56.54 50.09 -73.13
CA GLY A 22 57.18 48.99 -73.84
C GLY A 22 58.61 48.68 -73.39
N ALA A 23 58.79 47.63 -72.55
CA ALA A 23 60.07 47.00 -72.20
C ALA A 23 61.27 47.96 -72.25
N GLY A 24 61.18 48.99 -71.41
CA GLY A 24 61.95 50.22 -71.50
C GLY A 24 63.44 49.97 -71.30
N SER A 25 64.24 50.62 -72.12
CA SER A 25 65.68 50.48 -72.30
C SER A 25 66.59 50.66 -71.07
N LEU A 26 66.04 50.88 -69.87
CA LEU A 26 66.84 51.02 -68.66
C LEU A 26 67.15 49.62 -68.09
N ASP A 27 68.42 49.23 -68.14
CA ASP A 27 68.93 48.02 -67.50
C ASP A 27 69.41 48.40 -66.09
N ALA A 28 68.47 48.50 -65.16
CA ALA A 28 68.72 49.05 -63.85
C ALA A 28 69.52 48.08 -62.97
N VAL A 29 70.75 48.47 -62.63
CA VAL A 29 71.50 47.89 -61.51
C VAL A 29 71.17 48.67 -60.25
N VAL A 30 70.72 47.97 -59.23
CA VAL A 30 70.42 48.53 -57.90
C VAL A 30 71.48 48.07 -56.91
N VAL A 31 72.04 49.03 -56.16
CA VAL A 31 73.06 48.76 -55.14
C VAL A 31 72.69 49.48 -53.86
N VAL A 32 72.72 48.76 -52.74
CA VAL A 32 72.47 49.29 -51.40
C VAL A 32 73.81 49.51 -50.70
N TYR A 33 73.95 50.66 -50.07
CA TYR A 33 75.13 51.05 -49.32
C TYR A 33 74.77 51.48 -47.88
N SER A 34 75.64 51.17 -46.93
CA SER A 34 75.67 51.78 -45.60
C SER A 34 76.76 52.86 -45.52
N GLY A 35 76.63 53.81 -44.60
CA GLY A 35 77.65 54.81 -44.32
C GLY A 35 77.15 56.26 -44.28
N SER A 36 77.96 57.14 -43.72
CA SER A 36 77.54 58.49 -43.32
C SER A 36 77.68 59.57 -44.39
N SER A 37 78.29 59.28 -45.55
CA SER A 37 78.41 60.23 -46.66
C SER A 37 78.81 59.56 -47.98
N CYS A 38 78.59 60.22 -49.12
CA CYS A 38 78.92 59.72 -50.47
C CYS A 38 80.41 59.35 -50.70
N PHE A 39 81.31 59.70 -49.78
CA PHE A 39 82.75 59.41 -49.86
C PHE A 39 83.21 58.29 -48.91
N ALA A 40 82.29 57.74 -48.11
CA ALA A 40 82.55 56.68 -47.14
C ALA A 40 81.35 55.72 -47.08
N LEU A 41 80.98 55.16 -48.25
CA LEU A 41 79.92 54.18 -48.39
C LEU A 41 80.51 52.76 -48.47
N ASN A 42 79.94 51.81 -47.74
CA ASN A 42 80.22 50.39 -47.83
C ASN A 42 79.06 49.70 -48.56
N GLU A 43 79.38 48.85 -49.54
CA GLU A 43 78.37 48.12 -50.31
C GLU A 43 77.81 46.96 -49.49
N GLU A 44 76.48 46.94 -49.32
CA GLU A 44 75.77 45.90 -48.56
C GLU A 44 75.23 44.82 -49.50
N ALA A 45 74.62 45.23 -50.61
CA ALA A 45 74.05 44.33 -51.61
C ALA A 45 73.96 45.00 -52.99
N CYS A 46 73.99 44.18 -54.04
CA CYS A 46 73.95 44.60 -55.44
C CYS A 46 73.15 43.58 -56.24
N GLU A 47 72.27 44.05 -57.14
CA GLU A 47 71.41 43.20 -57.96
C GLU A 47 71.19 43.80 -59.36
N ASP A 48 71.16 42.91 -60.36
CA ASP A 48 71.05 43.21 -61.79
C ASP A 48 70.20 42.13 -62.49
N THR A 49 68.98 41.94 -62.00
CA THR A 49 68.11 40.82 -62.39
C THR A 49 67.70 40.82 -63.87
N PRO A 50 67.49 41.97 -64.55
CA PRO A 50 67.20 42.00 -66.00
C PRO A 50 68.40 41.61 -66.89
N GLY A 51 69.61 41.55 -66.34
CA GLY A 51 70.78 40.91 -66.96
C GLY A 51 71.12 41.42 -68.37
N GLY A 52 70.99 42.72 -68.63
CA GLY A 52 71.25 43.31 -69.94
C GLY A 52 70.02 43.55 -70.82
N GLN A 53 68.83 43.14 -70.38
CA GLN A 53 67.57 43.26 -71.13
C GLN A 53 66.56 44.01 -70.26
N GLY A 54 66.65 45.34 -70.27
CA GLY A 54 65.88 46.26 -69.41
C GLY A 54 64.49 45.78 -68.96
N GLY A 55 64.20 45.99 -67.67
CA GLY A 55 63.03 45.49 -66.96
C GLY A 55 63.07 45.86 -65.48
N THR A 56 62.15 45.30 -64.69
CA THR A 56 62.07 45.54 -63.23
C THR A 56 63.20 44.80 -62.50
N THR A 57 63.92 45.50 -61.63
CA THR A 57 64.98 44.93 -60.79
C THR A 57 64.53 44.89 -59.33
N ILE A 58 64.64 43.74 -58.67
CA ILE A 58 64.19 43.54 -57.28
C ILE A 58 65.37 43.05 -56.44
N LEU A 59 65.75 43.81 -55.42
CA LEU A 59 66.78 43.46 -54.45
C LEU A 59 66.16 43.30 -53.06
N THR A 60 66.26 42.10 -52.50
CA THR A 60 65.92 41.86 -51.09
C THR A 60 67.21 41.71 -50.29
N HIS A 61 67.36 42.50 -49.22
CA HIS A 61 68.51 42.44 -48.33
C HIS A 61 68.07 42.27 -46.88
N ASN A 62 68.78 41.41 -46.16
CA ASN A 62 68.62 41.14 -44.73
C ASN A 62 69.82 41.71 -43.96
N GLY A 63 69.60 42.19 -42.74
CA GLY A 63 70.66 42.70 -41.87
C GLY A 63 70.74 44.21 -41.77
N PHE A 64 69.68 44.93 -42.18
CA PHE A 64 69.56 46.35 -41.90
C PHE A 64 69.47 46.59 -40.38
N THR A 65 70.09 47.67 -39.90
CA THR A 65 69.90 48.16 -38.52
C THR A 65 68.73 49.13 -38.52
N ILE A 66 67.67 48.80 -37.78
CA ILE A 66 66.45 49.63 -37.68
C ILE A 66 66.83 51.02 -37.14
N GLY A 67 66.31 52.07 -37.78
CA GLY A 67 66.58 53.48 -37.46
C GLY A 67 67.79 54.09 -38.17
N GLU A 68 68.65 53.30 -38.82
CA GLU A 68 69.81 53.80 -39.58
C GLU A 68 69.43 54.19 -41.03
N GLU A 69 70.12 55.19 -41.58
CA GLU A 69 69.95 55.62 -42.99
C GLU A 69 70.82 54.77 -43.94
N TYR A 70 70.20 54.27 -45.01
CA TYR A 70 70.86 53.53 -46.09
C TYR A 70 70.72 54.25 -47.43
N TRP A 71 71.69 54.06 -48.31
CA TRP A 71 71.76 54.71 -49.62
C TRP A 71 71.54 53.71 -50.76
N ILE A 72 70.64 54.04 -51.68
CA ILE A 72 70.35 53.23 -52.87
C ILE A 72 70.96 53.93 -54.08
N ARG A 73 71.85 53.24 -54.79
CA ARG A 73 72.38 53.68 -56.08
C ARG A 73 71.69 52.92 -57.20
N VAL A 74 71.09 53.65 -58.14
CA VAL A 74 70.53 53.10 -59.38
C VAL A 74 71.34 53.58 -60.57
N TYR A 75 71.79 52.69 -61.44
CA TYR A 75 72.46 53.07 -62.69
C TYR A 75 72.20 52.04 -63.80
N ASP A 76 72.38 52.48 -65.05
CA ASP A 76 72.15 51.67 -66.26
C ASP A 76 73.42 50.89 -66.63
N TRP A 77 73.35 49.56 -66.77
CA TRP A 77 74.48 48.73 -67.21
C TRP A 77 74.54 48.60 -68.73
N CYS A 78 75.04 49.63 -69.41
CA CYS A 78 75.29 49.57 -70.86
C CYS A 78 76.75 49.25 -71.21
N SER A 79 76.95 48.39 -72.22
CA SER A 79 78.27 48.25 -72.88
C SER A 79 78.55 49.49 -73.73
N ALA A 80 79.31 50.44 -73.14
CA ALA A 80 79.91 51.63 -73.74
C ALA A 80 79.33 52.08 -75.10
N GLY A 81 78.19 52.78 -75.11
CA GLY A 81 77.74 53.45 -76.33
C GLY A 81 76.36 54.10 -76.36
N ASN A 82 75.37 53.59 -75.62
CA ASN A 82 74.02 54.17 -75.58
C ASN A 82 73.55 54.29 -74.13
N VAL A 83 73.71 55.47 -73.54
CA VAL A 83 73.10 55.78 -72.24
C VAL A 83 71.62 56.07 -72.49
N THR A 84 70.76 55.22 -71.96
CA THR A 84 69.31 55.35 -72.12
C THR A 84 68.72 56.09 -70.93
N ASN A 85 68.44 57.38 -71.09
CA ASN A 85 67.73 58.15 -70.08
C ASN A 85 66.26 57.67 -70.01
N GLY A 86 65.89 57.00 -68.92
CA GLY A 86 64.52 56.55 -68.62
C GLY A 86 64.00 57.12 -67.30
N SER A 87 62.67 57.14 -67.14
CA SER A 87 62.02 57.37 -65.84
C SER A 87 61.75 56.02 -65.17
N PHE A 88 61.87 55.95 -63.86
CA PHE A 88 61.60 54.76 -63.07
C PHE A 88 60.98 55.14 -61.73
N GLU A 89 60.25 54.20 -61.14
CA GLU A 89 59.75 54.24 -59.77
C GLU A 89 60.64 53.39 -58.86
N ILE A 90 60.78 53.82 -57.60
CA ILE A 90 61.42 53.05 -56.54
C ILE A 90 60.33 52.70 -55.53
N CYS A 91 60.09 51.41 -55.32
CA CYS A 91 59.23 50.92 -54.26
C CYS A 91 60.10 50.21 -53.21
N ILE A 92 59.97 50.60 -51.95
CA ILE A 92 60.67 49.96 -50.83
C ILE A 92 59.60 49.36 -49.93
N THR A 93 59.60 48.04 -49.80
CA THR A 93 58.66 47.29 -48.97
C THR A 93 59.42 46.50 -47.90
N HIS A 94 58.72 46.17 -46.82
CA HIS A 94 59.19 45.29 -45.77
C HIS A 94 57.98 44.50 -45.25
N GLU A 95 58.25 43.35 -44.63
CA GLU A 95 57.24 42.70 -43.81
C GLU A 95 57.10 43.57 -42.55
N ASN A 96 55.93 44.18 -42.35
CA ASN A 96 55.56 44.78 -41.07
C ASN A 96 55.32 43.61 -40.12
N SER A 97 56.22 43.34 -39.17
CA SER A 97 55.83 42.52 -38.02
C SER A 97 55.30 43.48 -36.97
N GLU A 98 53.99 43.69 -36.99
CA GLU A 98 53.31 44.21 -35.81
C GLU A 98 53.55 43.20 -34.67
N ASP A 99 53.82 43.68 -33.44
CA ASP A 99 54.18 42.82 -32.31
C ASP A 99 53.58 43.40 -31.03
N ILE A 100 52.72 42.63 -30.38
CA ILE A 100 51.97 42.96 -29.17
C ILE A 100 52.45 42.03 -28.07
N THR A 101 52.85 42.60 -26.95
CA THR A 101 53.47 41.84 -25.85
C THR A 101 52.84 42.20 -24.51
N VAL A 102 52.93 41.25 -23.57
CA VAL A 102 52.61 41.48 -22.15
C VAL A 102 53.91 41.64 -21.37
N GLN A 103 54.04 42.71 -20.59
CA GLN A 103 55.20 42.90 -19.72
C GLN A 103 54.84 43.54 -18.37
N SER A 104 55.86 43.77 -17.53
CA SER A 104 55.74 44.53 -16.26
C SER A 104 54.70 44.00 -15.26
N ILE A 105 54.46 42.68 -15.22
CA ILE A 105 53.46 42.08 -14.33
C ILE A 105 53.83 42.32 -12.86
N SER A 106 52.86 42.84 -12.12
CA SER A 106 52.98 43.14 -10.69
C SER A 106 53.33 41.91 -9.87
N SER A 107 54.06 42.10 -8.77
CA SER A 107 54.39 41.01 -7.85
C SER A 107 53.13 40.43 -7.22
N LEU A 108 52.84 39.17 -7.53
CA LEU A 108 51.75 38.40 -6.94
C LEU A 108 52.11 37.90 -5.53
N GLN A 109 51.10 37.68 -4.68
CA GLN A 109 51.29 37.01 -3.41
C GLN A 109 51.69 35.54 -3.62
N PRO A 110 52.51 34.94 -2.73
CA PRO A 110 52.93 33.56 -2.86
C PRO A 110 51.79 32.55 -2.66
N SER A 111 50.70 32.95 -2.01
CA SER A 111 49.53 32.10 -1.79
C SER A 111 48.25 32.91 -1.61
N TYR A 112 47.13 32.39 -2.12
CA TYR A 112 45.77 32.94 -1.95
C TYR A 112 44.84 31.88 -1.34
N THR A 113 43.66 32.30 -0.86
CA THR A 113 42.58 31.41 -0.41
C THR A 113 41.33 31.55 -1.28
N PRO A 114 40.49 30.50 -1.39
CA PRO A 114 39.21 30.59 -2.10
C PRO A 114 38.34 31.74 -1.60
N GLY A 115 37.69 32.47 -2.51
CA GLY A 115 36.88 33.65 -2.22
C GLY A 115 37.65 34.98 -2.16
N GLN A 116 38.97 34.97 -2.35
CA GLN A 116 39.77 36.19 -2.52
C GLN A 116 39.77 36.66 -3.97
N THR A 117 39.94 37.97 -4.16
CA THR A 117 40.21 38.59 -5.45
C THR A 117 41.71 38.81 -5.62
N ILE A 118 42.27 38.37 -6.74
CA ILE A 118 43.65 38.62 -7.13
C ILE A 118 43.69 39.89 -7.98
N ALA A 119 44.36 40.93 -7.49
CA ALA A 119 44.63 42.13 -8.26
C ALA A 119 45.93 41.96 -9.06
N ILE A 120 45.84 42.15 -10.39
CA ILE A 120 46.95 42.01 -11.32
C ILE A 120 47.12 43.35 -12.03
N ASN A 121 48.36 43.82 -12.15
CA ASN A 121 48.69 44.98 -12.99
C ASN A 121 49.77 44.53 -13.97
N CYS A 122 49.64 44.86 -15.25
CA CYS A 122 50.66 44.60 -16.27
C CYS A 122 50.66 45.74 -17.30
N GLU A 123 51.54 45.65 -18.29
CA GLU A 123 51.55 46.54 -19.44
C GLU A 123 51.32 45.73 -20.72
N GLN A 124 50.40 46.18 -21.57
CA GLN A 124 50.29 45.73 -22.95
C GLN A 124 51.07 46.70 -23.82
N CYS A 125 51.99 46.20 -24.63
CA CYS A 125 52.89 47.02 -25.41
C CYS A 125 52.89 46.62 -26.88
N TYR A 126 53.03 47.61 -27.75
CA TYR A 126 53.07 47.47 -29.19
C TYR A 126 54.43 47.90 -29.74
N SER A 127 55.02 47.06 -30.57
CA SER A 127 56.25 47.31 -31.31
C SER A 127 55.97 47.12 -32.80
N GLY A 128 55.76 48.22 -33.50
CA GLY A 128 55.45 48.20 -34.92
C GLY A 128 55.47 49.61 -35.51
N SER A 129 54.84 49.79 -36.65
CA SER A 129 54.87 51.08 -37.37
C SER A 129 53.53 51.80 -37.43
N THR A 130 52.44 51.10 -37.14
CA THR A 130 51.07 51.59 -37.26
C THR A 130 50.68 52.43 -36.03
N PRO A 131 50.19 53.68 -36.19
CA PRO A 131 49.70 54.50 -35.08
C PRO A 131 48.42 53.95 -34.45
N GLU A 132 48.12 54.33 -33.20
CA GLU A 132 46.97 53.84 -32.42
C GLU A 132 45.64 53.96 -33.19
N LEU A 133 45.40 55.11 -33.84
CA LEU A 133 44.14 55.37 -34.54
C LEU A 133 43.90 54.46 -35.76
N ASP A 134 44.97 53.89 -36.31
CA ASP A 134 44.93 53.04 -37.49
C ASP A 134 45.13 51.55 -37.14
N LEU A 135 45.41 51.24 -35.87
CA LEU A 135 45.46 49.87 -35.35
C LEU A 135 44.05 49.37 -34.96
N PRO A 136 43.72 48.09 -35.24
CA PRO A 136 42.65 47.39 -34.56
C PRO A 136 42.86 47.47 -33.04
N ASN A 137 41.79 47.57 -32.25
CA ASN A 137 41.88 47.65 -30.78
C ASN A 137 42.24 46.26 -30.21
N PRO A 138 43.49 46.00 -29.80
CA PRO A 138 43.92 44.68 -29.40
C PRO A 138 43.49 44.42 -27.96
N ASN A 139 42.60 43.44 -27.77
CA ASN A 139 42.03 43.13 -26.46
C ASN A 139 43.04 42.35 -25.60
N ILE A 140 43.04 42.56 -24.28
CA ILE A 140 43.86 41.80 -23.34
C ILE A 140 42.97 41.14 -22.30
N ILE A 141 43.21 39.85 -22.03
CA ILE A 141 42.41 39.07 -21.09
C ILE A 141 43.32 38.35 -20.11
N ALA A 142 43.02 38.50 -18.82
CA ALA A 142 43.61 37.72 -17.75
C ALA A 142 42.66 36.58 -17.34
N TYR A 143 43.22 35.40 -17.11
CA TYR A 143 42.49 34.19 -16.72
C TYR A 143 43.10 33.57 -15.47
N LEU A 144 42.25 33.10 -14.55
CA LEU A 144 42.65 32.18 -13.48
C LEU A 144 42.37 30.76 -13.96
N SER A 145 43.40 29.96 -14.21
CA SER A 145 43.28 28.64 -14.85
C SER A 145 43.94 27.51 -14.05
N THR A 146 43.54 26.26 -14.31
CA THR A 146 44.23 25.07 -13.78
C THR A 146 45.51 24.71 -14.56
N SER A 147 45.73 25.34 -15.70
CA SER A 147 46.91 25.16 -16.55
C SER A 147 47.32 26.49 -17.23
N CYS A 148 48.34 26.47 -18.08
CA CYS A 148 48.68 27.63 -18.92
C CYS A 148 47.79 27.78 -20.17
N ASP A 149 46.66 27.06 -20.22
CA ASP A 149 45.65 27.16 -21.27
C ASP A 149 44.51 28.08 -20.76
N PRO A 150 44.06 29.09 -21.52
CA PRO A 150 42.88 29.88 -21.14
C PRO A 150 41.57 29.10 -21.24
N ALA A 151 41.53 27.96 -21.96
CA ALA A 151 40.31 27.17 -22.14
C ALA A 151 39.79 26.50 -20.86
N ASP A 152 40.65 26.28 -19.86
CA ASP A 152 40.29 25.74 -18.54
C ASP A 152 40.22 26.82 -17.44
N ALA A 153 39.95 28.07 -17.83
CA ALA A 153 39.77 29.18 -16.90
C ALA A 153 38.59 28.95 -15.94
N LEU A 154 38.85 29.22 -14.66
CA LEU A 154 37.88 29.31 -13.58
C LEU A 154 37.23 30.69 -13.51
N ASP A 155 37.99 31.72 -13.87
CA ASP A 155 37.55 33.11 -13.92
C ASP A 155 38.37 33.89 -14.96
N SER A 156 37.83 35.00 -15.45
CA SER A 156 38.48 35.84 -16.46
C SER A 156 38.05 37.30 -16.35
N ASP A 157 38.97 38.21 -16.61
CA ASP A 157 38.72 39.65 -16.66
C ASP A 157 39.41 40.24 -17.90
N ASN A 158 38.77 41.20 -18.57
CA ASN A 158 39.23 41.72 -19.86
C ASN A 158 39.30 43.25 -19.90
N GLU A 159 40.32 43.75 -20.56
CA GLU A 159 40.56 45.17 -20.76
C GLU A 159 40.98 45.43 -22.22
N SER A 160 40.92 46.68 -22.65
CA SER A 160 41.31 47.06 -24.01
C SER A 160 42.27 48.23 -24.01
N SER A 161 43.32 48.15 -24.82
CA SER A 161 44.41 49.11 -24.80
C SER A 161 44.40 50.00 -26.05
N GLY A 162 44.50 51.32 -25.86
CA GLY A 162 44.79 52.25 -26.95
C GLY A 162 46.28 52.34 -27.23
N ILE A 163 46.86 51.33 -27.90
CA ILE A 163 48.30 51.25 -28.18
C ILE A 163 48.61 51.40 -29.66
N GLY A 164 49.79 51.95 -29.97
CA GLY A 164 50.32 52.09 -31.33
C GLY A 164 51.72 52.69 -31.38
N SER A 165 52.24 52.95 -32.58
CA SER A 165 53.62 53.47 -32.74
C SER A 165 53.82 54.87 -32.16
N ASP A 166 52.74 55.58 -31.81
CA ASP A 166 52.72 56.87 -31.15
C ASP A 166 52.34 56.82 -29.65
N ASP A 167 51.85 55.68 -29.16
CA ASP A 167 51.62 55.38 -27.74
C ASP A 167 51.87 53.88 -27.47
N GLU A 168 53.15 53.56 -27.22
CA GLU A 168 53.65 52.18 -27.34
C GLU A 168 53.17 51.23 -26.23
N CYS A 169 52.75 51.73 -25.07
CA CYS A 169 52.41 50.87 -23.93
C CYS A 169 51.32 51.48 -23.04
N ASN A 170 50.33 50.66 -22.65
CA ASN A 170 49.33 51.02 -21.65
C ASN A 170 49.36 50.09 -20.45
N GLN A 171 49.03 50.64 -19.28
CA GLN A 171 48.90 49.89 -18.03
C GLN A 171 47.50 49.31 -17.89
N GLU A 172 47.46 48.00 -17.68
CA GLU A 172 46.25 47.20 -17.60
C GLU A 172 46.08 46.63 -16.19
N ASN A 173 44.84 46.62 -15.70
CA ASN A 173 44.52 46.22 -14.33
C ASN A 173 43.38 45.20 -14.35
N PHE A 174 43.59 44.04 -13.73
CA PHE A 174 42.59 42.97 -13.67
C PHE A 174 42.28 42.59 -12.23
N ALA A 175 41.06 42.11 -12.01
CA ALA A 175 40.58 41.56 -10.75
C ALA A 175 39.98 40.18 -10.98
N LEU A 176 40.73 39.12 -10.63
CA LEU A 176 40.28 37.73 -10.77
C LEU A 176 39.77 37.19 -9.43
N ASP A 177 38.52 36.76 -9.37
CA ASP A 177 37.90 36.15 -8.20
C ASP A 177 38.20 34.65 -8.15
N ILE A 178 38.75 34.18 -7.03
CA ILE A 178 38.92 32.74 -6.80
C ILE A 178 37.57 32.18 -6.34
N PRO A 179 36.92 31.25 -7.07
CA PRO A 179 35.63 30.71 -6.66
C PRO A 179 35.70 30.04 -5.27
N LEU A 180 34.65 30.20 -4.46
CA LEU A 180 34.53 29.46 -3.20
C LEU A 180 34.55 27.95 -3.44
N GLY A 181 35.21 27.20 -2.57
CA GLY A 181 35.37 25.75 -2.74
C GLY A 181 36.45 25.33 -3.75
N THR A 182 37.21 26.28 -4.32
CA THR A 182 38.37 25.95 -5.15
C THR A 182 39.35 25.08 -4.35
N PRO A 183 39.69 23.86 -4.83
CA PRO A 183 40.61 22.97 -4.13
C PRO A 183 41.98 23.59 -3.91
N ALA A 184 42.68 23.16 -2.86
CA ALA A 184 44.07 23.54 -2.67
C ALA A 184 44.95 22.95 -3.78
N GLY A 185 45.82 23.75 -4.36
CA GLY A 185 46.64 23.33 -5.48
C GLY A 185 47.42 24.46 -6.15
N THR A 186 48.14 24.09 -7.20
CA THR A 186 48.81 25.04 -8.10
C THR A 186 47.83 25.40 -9.21
N TYR A 187 47.67 26.70 -9.41
CA TYR A 187 46.86 27.32 -10.46
C TYR A 187 47.76 28.31 -11.22
N TYR A 188 47.25 28.87 -12.30
CA TYR A 188 48.01 29.76 -13.16
C TYR A 188 47.18 31.00 -13.46
N ILE A 189 47.86 32.14 -13.48
CA ILE A 189 47.35 33.36 -14.08
C ILE A 189 47.89 33.40 -15.49
N VAL A 190 46.99 33.35 -16.47
CA VAL A 190 47.32 33.42 -17.89
C VAL A 190 46.87 34.77 -18.40
N ILE A 191 47.78 35.58 -18.93
CA ILE A 191 47.45 36.88 -19.52
C ILE A 191 47.75 36.76 -21.01
N VAL A 192 46.74 37.00 -21.84
CA VAL A 192 46.84 36.93 -23.30
C VAL A 192 46.57 38.33 -23.82
N ALA A 193 47.58 38.98 -24.41
CA ALA A 193 47.39 40.18 -25.21
C ALA A 193 46.98 39.81 -26.64
N ASP A 194 46.29 40.74 -27.31
CA ASP A 194 45.60 40.48 -28.58
C ASP A 194 44.74 39.21 -28.56
N ALA A 195 44.00 39.01 -27.46
CA ALA A 195 43.35 37.74 -27.15
C ALA A 195 42.27 37.29 -28.16
N ASN A 196 41.85 38.17 -29.08
CA ASN A 196 40.93 37.82 -30.15
C ASN A 196 41.59 37.77 -31.54
N ASP A 197 42.93 37.78 -31.61
CA ASP A 197 43.73 37.78 -32.83
C ASP A 197 43.33 38.94 -33.78
N GLU A 198 43.23 40.17 -33.24
CA GLU A 198 42.75 41.35 -33.97
C GLU A 198 43.85 42.02 -34.79
N VAL A 199 45.12 41.80 -34.40
CA VAL A 199 46.31 42.32 -35.07
C VAL A 199 47.16 41.15 -35.55
N GLU A 200 47.44 41.04 -36.85
CA GLU A 200 48.28 39.95 -37.37
C GLU A 200 49.76 40.21 -37.08
N GLU A 201 50.36 39.40 -36.20
CA GLU A 201 51.73 39.61 -35.69
C GLU A 201 52.78 38.72 -36.39
N GLY A 202 52.32 37.82 -37.25
CA GLY A 202 53.17 36.90 -38.03
C GLY A 202 53.99 35.96 -37.14
N SER A 203 55.29 36.23 -36.99
CA SER A 203 56.15 35.44 -36.08
C SER A 203 56.09 35.86 -34.61
N GLY A 204 55.46 37.01 -34.32
CA GLY A 204 55.24 37.57 -32.98
C GLY A 204 54.18 36.83 -32.16
N GLU A 205 53.25 36.12 -32.80
CA GLU A 205 52.10 35.38 -32.21
C GLU A 205 52.40 34.39 -31.06
N ASN A 206 53.67 34.18 -30.70
CA ASN A 206 54.08 33.27 -29.63
C ASN A 206 54.62 33.98 -28.38
N ASN A 207 54.64 35.31 -28.34
CA ASN A 207 55.21 36.11 -27.24
C ASN A 207 54.16 37.00 -26.53
N ASN A 208 52.91 36.97 -26.97
CA ASN A 208 51.80 37.78 -26.46
C ASN A 208 51.07 37.13 -25.27
N THR A 209 51.54 35.98 -24.78
CA THR A 209 50.97 35.26 -23.63
C THR A 209 51.98 35.08 -22.51
N GLU A 210 51.63 35.50 -21.29
CA GLU A 210 52.36 35.18 -20.06
C GLU A 210 51.57 34.20 -19.19
N CYS A 211 52.26 33.21 -18.60
CA CYS A 211 51.67 32.27 -17.64
C CYS A 211 52.46 32.26 -16.31
N VAL A 212 51.82 32.68 -15.22
CA VAL A 212 52.44 32.78 -13.89
C VAL A 212 51.79 31.81 -12.91
N PRO A 213 52.54 30.89 -12.26
CA PRO A 213 51.96 29.98 -11.28
C PRO A 213 51.63 30.68 -9.95
N VAL A 214 50.48 30.36 -9.38
CA VAL A 214 50.04 30.77 -8.05
C VAL A 214 49.61 29.56 -7.23
N THR A 215 49.69 29.67 -5.90
CA THR A 215 49.23 28.60 -4.99
C THR A 215 47.93 29.01 -4.34
N ILE A 216 46.89 28.20 -4.53
CA ILE A 216 45.67 28.30 -3.73
C ILE A 216 45.85 27.39 -2.54
N GLY A 217 46.01 27.99 -1.36
CA GLY A 217 46.21 27.32 -0.10
C GLY A 217 44.90 27.06 0.63
N CYS A 218 44.93 26.12 1.58
CA CYS A 218 43.84 25.95 2.53
C CYS A 218 44.31 26.04 3.97
N THR A 219 43.54 26.75 4.80
CA THR A 219 43.72 26.74 6.25
C THR A 219 42.70 25.82 6.89
N THR A 220 43.17 24.80 7.59
CA THR A 220 42.29 23.96 8.42
C THR A 220 41.72 24.80 9.57
N PRO A 221 40.40 24.92 9.73
CA PRO A 221 39.82 25.67 10.84
C PRO A 221 40.13 25.02 12.19
N ALA A 222 40.02 25.80 13.27
CA ALA A 222 40.12 25.27 14.62
C ALA A 222 38.97 24.29 14.92
N VAL A 223 39.22 23.35 15.83
CA VAL A 223 38.18 22.40 16.27
C VAL A 223 37.07 23.17 17.00
N PRO A 224 35.80 23.06 16.56
CA PRO A 224 34.68 23.68 17.27
C PRO A 224 34.53 23.09 18.67
N THR A 225 34.15 23.93 19.63
CA THR A 225 33.82 23.57 21.01
C THR A 225 32.30 23.45 21.13
N PRO A 226 31.78 22.26 21.47
CA PRO A 226 30.36 22.08 21.77
C PRO A 226 29.91 22.97 22.94
N GLY A 227 28.76 23.63 22.77
CA GLY A 227 28.22 24.74 23.57
C GLY A 227 27.71 24.39 24.98
N PHE A 228 27.78 23.14 25.40
CA PHE A 228 27.29 22.72 26.72
C PHE A 228 28.41 22.11 27.56
N ARG A 229 28.52 22.62 28.80
CA ARG A 229 29.30 21.98 29.86
C ARG A 229 28.40 20.94 30.54
N GLN A 230 28.90 19.70 30.58
CA GLN A 230 28.43 18.54 31.35
C GLN A 230 27.48 17.56 30.64
N CYS A 231 27.63 16.29 31.03
CA CYS A 231 27.12 15.03 30.44
C CYS A 231 25.58 14.91 30.34
N LEU A 232 24.79 15.96 30.56
CA LEU A 232 23.37 15.81 30.87
C LEU A 232 22.52 16.88 30.20
N MET A 233 21.71 16.44 29.24
CA MET A 233 20.43 17.06 28.96
C MET A 233 19.35 16.00 29.23
N PRO A 234 18.52 16.15 30.28
CA PRO A 234 17.26 15.43 30.30
C PRO A 234 16.43 15.94 29.13
N TRP A 235 15.92 15.03 28.31
CA TRP A 235 15.03 15.39 27.22
C TRP A 235 13.85 16.21 27.76
N PRO A 236 13.43 17.29 27.09
CA PRO A 236 12.16 17.92 27.42
C PRO A 236 11.07 16.85 27.40
N ILE A 237 10.33 16.73 28.50
CA ILE A 237 9.27 15.73 28.68
C ILE A 237 8.14 15.89 27.63
N ASP A 238 8.16 16.99 26.87
CA ASP A 238 7.15 17.43 25.92
C ASP A 238 7.33 16.93 24.47
N GLY A 239 8.39 16.17 24.17
CA GLY A 239 8.58 15.68 22.80
C GLY A 239 9.50 16.53 21.91
N SER A 240 10.03 17.65 22.40
CA SER A 240 10.76 18.61 21.57
C SER A 240 12.17 18.15 21.16
N ALA A 241 12.61 18.60 19.99
CA ALA A 241 13.92 18.28 19.44
C ALA A 241 15.06 18.85 20.29
N ILE A 242 16.17 18.12 20.38
CA ILE A 242 17.34 18.56 21.13
C ILE A 242 18.21 19.49 20.26
N PRO A 243 18.46 20.75 20.68
CA PRO A 243 19.44 21.60 20.01
C PRO A 243 20.87 21.18 20.41
N LEU A 244 21.62 20.62 19.48
CA LEU A 244 23.07 20.48 19.57
C LEU A 244 23.69 21.80 19.13
N GLU A 245 24.46 22.47 19.98
CA GLU A 245 25.05 23.78 19.67
C GLU A 245 26.57 23.77 19.84
N TRP A 246 27.28 24.62 19.08
CA TRP A 246 28.74 24.79 19.17
C TRP A 246 29.14 26.25 18.91
N ASN A 247 30.35 26.63 19.30
CA ASN A 247 30.82 27.98 19.00
C ASN A 247 31.13 28.14 17.49
N PRO A 248 30.86 29.32 16.91
CA PRO A 248 31.35 29.64 15.58
C PRO A 248 32.87 29.62 15.55
N VAL A 249 33.44 29.21 14.41
CA VAL A 249 34.88 29.06 14.16
C VAL A 249 35.25 30.00 13.02
N PRO A 250 36.16 30.97 13.23
CA PRO A 250 36.62 31.85 12.15
C PRO A 250 37.22 31.06 10.98
N GLY A 251 36.90 31.44 9.75
CA GLY A 251 37.35 30.76 8.52
C GLY A 251 36.65 29.43 8.22
N ALA A 252 35.63 29.06 9.02
CA ALA A 252 34.79 27.92 8.69
C ALA A 252 33.65 28.35 7.74
N VAL A 253 33.50 27.65 6.63
CA VAL A 253 32.37 27.82 5.70
C VAL A 253 31.21 26.86 6.00
N GLY A 254 31.43 25.92 6.92
CA GLY A 254 30.36 25.17 7.57
C GLY A 254 30.87 24.05 8.47
N TYR A 255 29.94 23.20 8.91
CA TYR A 255 30.15 22.17 9.93
C TYR A 255 29.59 20.81 9.51
N ARG A 256 30.19 19.74 10.06
CA ARG A 256 29.67 18.36 9.99
C ARG A 256 29.55 17.81 11.38
N LEU A 257 28.42 17.16 11.62
CA LEU A 257 28.09 16.53 12.88
C LEU A 257 28.10 15.02 12.71
N ARG A 258 28.65 14.36 13.71
CA ARG A 258 28.54 12.92 13.90
C ARG A 258 27.65 12.69 15.09
N VAL A 259 26.57 11.91 14.92
CA VAL A 259 25.69 11.47 16.02
C VAL A 259 25.63 9.93 15.99
N GLY A 260 25.76 9.30 17.15
CA GLY A 260 25.77 7.84 17.30
C GLY A 260 25.22 7.35 18.64
N ILE A 261 25.02 6.04 18.72
CA ILE A 261 24.46 5.33 19.88
C ILE A 261 25.57 4.48 20.54
N TYR A 262 25.67 4.49 21.87
CA TYR A 262 26.62 3.67 22.64
C TYR A 262 26.04 2.27 22.98
N PRO A 263 26.82 1.17 23.12
CA PRO A 263 28.29 1.00 23.11
C PRO A 263 28.87 0.63 21.74
N TYR A 264 28.11 0.72 20.67
CA TYR A 264 28.58 0.31 19.34
C TYR A 264 29.75 1.20 18.90
N GLU A 265 30.98 0.74 19.16
CA GLU A 265 32.22 1.31 18.63
C GLU A 265 32.31 1.21 17.09
N ALA A 266 31.32 0.62 16.43
CA ALA A 266 31.28 0.44 14.98
C ALA A 266 30.33 1.42 14.28
N GLY A 267 30.79 2.65 14.10
CA GLY A 267 30.73 3.29 12.78
C GLY A 267 29.38 3.69 12.14
N ILE A 268 28.24 3.60 12.82
CA ILE A 268 27.01 4.23 12.31
C ILE A 268 26.99 5.68 12.77
N PHE A 269 27.67 6.52 12.01
CA PHE A 269 27.52 7.95 12.09
C PHE A 269 26.41 8.36 11.12
N ILE A 270 25.38 9.03 11.63
CA ILE A 270 24.56 9.84 10.76
C ILE A 270 25.36 11.13 10.56
N ASP A 271 26.03 11.24 9.42
CA ASP A 271 26.53 12.52 8.95
C ASP A 271 25.30 13.37 8.59
N VAL A 272 24.96 14.25 9.52
CA VAL A 272 23.91 15.23 9.29
C VAL A 272 24.46 16.25 8.30
N GLY A 273 23.86 16.29 7.09
CA GLY A 273 24.41 17.04 5.95
C GLY A 273 25.38 16.22 5.10
N ALA A 274 25.02 14.97 4.79
CA ALA A 274 25.77 14.12 3.86
C ALA A 274 25.86 14.77 2.46
N GLY A 275 26.87 15.61 2.26
CA GLY A 275 27.16 16.29 1.00
C GLY A 275 27.38 17.80 1.12
N ASP A 276 26.74 18.46 2.10
CA ASP A 276 26.71 19.93 2.19
C ASP A 276 27.18 20.44 3.56
N CYS A 277 28.11 21.40 3.54
CA CYS A 277 28.58 22.10 4.74
C CYS A 277 27.42 22.92 5.34
N TYR A 278 27.04 22.65 6.60
CA TYR A 278 26.00 23.43 7.27
C TYR A 278 26.57 24.74 7.84
N ALA A 279 25.99 25.90 7.50
CA ALA A 279 26.50 27.20 7.92
C ALA A 279 26.09 27.64 9.35
N GLY A 280 25.09 26.98 9.95
CA GLY A 280 24.61 27.34 11.29
C GLY A 280 25.48 26.77 12.41
N THR A 281 25.24 27.22 13.64
CA THR A 281 25.96 26.78 14.87
C THR A 281 25.11 25.90 15.78
N SER A 282 23.99 25.39 15.26
CA SER A 282 23.05 24.56 15.98
C SER A 282 22.38 23.53 15.07
N TYR A 283 22.09 22.34 15.58
CA TYR A 283 21.32 21.31 14.87
C TYR A 283 20.30 20.65 15.80
N SER A 284 19.06 20.52 15.34
CA SER A 284 18.00 19.86 16.09
C SER A 284 17.91 18.39 15.70
N VAL A 285 18.20 17.49 16.65
CA VAL A 285 18.15 16.05 16.40
C VAL A 285 16.70 15.57 16.41
N PRO A 286 16.20 14.95 15.31
CA PRO A 286 14.86 14.36 15.29
C PRO A 286 14.80 13.14 16.22
N ALA A 287 13.60 12.81 16.72
CA ALA A 287 13.32 11.74 17.70
C ALA A 287 13.48 10.31 17.15
N LEU A 288 14.51 10.07 16.34
CA LEU A 288 14.81 8.77 15.69
C LEU A 288 15.65 7.83 16.56
N PHE A 289 16.00 8.24 17.78
CA PHE A 289 16.85 7.47 18.68
C PHE A 289 15.98 6.68 19.67
N THR A 290 16.32 5.42 19.89
CA THR A 290 15.67 4.55 20.88
C THR A 290 15.83 5.15 22.29
N THR A 291 14.74 5.17 23.06
CA THR A 291 14.68 5.67 24.43
C THR A 291 15.68 4.91 25.33
N GLY A 292 16.14 5.50 26.44
CA GLY A 292 16.97 4.77 27.42
C GLY A 292 18.42 4.41 27.04
N ILE A 293 18.91 4.71 25.82
CA ILE A 293 20.32 4.47 25.42
C ILE A 293 21.13 5.78 25.38
N PRO A 294 22.33 5.84 25.98
CA PRO A 294 23.20 7.00 25.84
C PRO A 294 23.65 7.17 24.38
N CYS A 295 23.42 8.36 23.85
CA CYS A 295 23.88 8.81 22.56
C CYS A 295 25.08 9.73 22.72
N TYR A 296 25.88 9.86 21.67
CA TYR A 296 27.00 10.78 21.64
C TYR A 296 27.03 11.55 20.33
N TRP A 297 27.62 12.73 20.36
CA TRP A 297 27.84 13.54 19.18
C TRP A 297 29.16 14.27 19.22
N SER A 298 29.71 14.56 18.05
CA SER A 298 30.87 15.43 17.87
C SER A 298 30.69 16.29 16.63
N VAL A 299 31.43 17.39 16.57
CA VAL A 299 31.35 18.35 15.46
C VAL A 299 32.75 18.68 14.95
N SER A 300 32.86 18.87 13.64
CA SER A 300 34.05 19.38 12.96
C SER A 300 33.68 20.57 12.07
N ALA A 301 34.65 21.44 11.80
CA ALA A 301 34.50 22.58 10.90
C ALA A 301 35.21 22.34 9.56
N PHE A 302 34.68 22.90 8.47
CA PHE A 302 35.30 22.89 7.13
C PHE A 302 35.80 24.28 6.76
N GLY A 303 37.02 24.33 6.23
CA GLY A 303 37.59 25.55 5.67
C GLY A 303 37.06 25.86 4.27
N GLU A 304 37.48 26.99 3.73
CA GLU A 304 37.00 27.63 2.49
C GLU A 304 37.14 26.78 1.21
N CYS A 305 37.93 25.69 1.25
CA CYS A 305 38.18 24.82 0.10
C CYS A 305 37.19 23.65 -0.03
N GLY A 306 36.16 23.58 0.84
CA GLY A 306 34.98 22.72 0.68
C GLY A 306 35.21 21.20 0.63
N ASN A 307 36.44 20.73 0.83
CA ASN A 307 36.84 19.33 0.68
C ASN A 307 37.38 18.74 2.00
N GLU A 308 37.49 17.41 2.06
CA GLU A 308 37.93 16.68 3.26
C GLU A 308 39.36 17.05 3.73
N LEU A 309 40.18 17.66 2.87
CA LEU A 309 41.57 18.03 3.18
C LEU A 309 41.67 19.24 4.12
N CYS A 310 40.61 20.02 4.30
CA CYS A 310 40.58 21.18 5.21
C CYS A 310 39.46 21.08 6.26
N GLN A 311 39.12 19.85 6.63
CA GLN A 311 38.29 19.54 7.77
C GLN A 311 39.13 19.57 9.06
N SER A 312 38.62 20.21 10.11
CA SER A 312 39.21 20.10 11.45
C SER A 312 39.08 18.66 11.97
N ALA A 313 39.88 18.29 12.98
CA ALA A 313 39.53 17.11 13.78
C ALA A 313 38.12 17.29 14.38
N TYR A 314 37.42 16.18 14.63
CA TYR A 314 36.17 16.21 15.40
C TYR A 314 36.46 16.64 16.83
N SER A 315 35.53 17.39 17.42
CA SER A 315 35.54 17.69 18.85
C SER A 315 35.55 16.39 19.68
N ALA A 316 35.99 16.49 20.93
CA ALA A 316 35.72 15.45 21.91
C ALA A 316 34.19 15.18 21.94
N PRO A 317 33.76 13.91 22.01
CA PRO A 317 32.35 13.58 21.99
C PRO A 317 31.64 14.18 23.21
N ARG A 318 30.41 14.65 22.98
CA ARG A 318 29.45 15.03 24.01
C ARG A 318 28.35 13.99 24.07
N TYR A 319 27.91 13.67 25.28
CA TYR A 319 26.94 12.62 25.52
C TYR A 319 25.59 13.21 25.90
N PHE A 320 24.53 12.50 25.52
CA PHE A 320 23.16 12.81 25.88
C PHE A 320 22.33 11.53 25.96
N SER A 321 21.14 11.62 26.54
CA SER A 321 20.32 10.44 26.81
C SER A 321 18.85 10.82 26.87
N PHE A 322 18.00 9.87 26.52
CA PHE A 322 16.56 9.98 26.67
C PHE A 322 16.10 9.35 27.99
N PRO A 323 15.03 9.85 28.63
CA PRO A 323 14.40 9.16 29.74
C PRO A 323 14.05 7.71 29.36
N PRO A 324 14.10 6.77 30.32
CA PRO A 324 13.62 5.40 30.09
C PRO A 324 12.11 5.38 29.85
N VAL A 325 11.62 4.38 29.12
CA VAL A 325 10.19 4.11 28.95
C VAL A 325 9.81 2.81 29.64
N VAL A 326 8.71 2.85 30.40
CA VAL A 326 8.07 1.71 31.05
C VAL A 326 6.86 1.28 30.24
N LEU A 327 6.79 -0.02 29.96
CA LEU A 327 5.70 -0.68 29.25
C LEU A 327 4.99 -1.72 30.16
N PRO A 328 3.65 -1.77 30.15
CA PRO A 328 2.90 -2.85 30.81
C PRO A 328 2.96 -4.13 29.96
N GLY A 329 3.52 -5.21 30.52
CA GLY A 329 3.70 -6.49 29.83
C GLY A 329 2.43 -7.34 29.75
N ASN A 330 1.65 -7.40 30.84
CA ASN A 330 0.40 -8.18 30.93
C ASN A 330 -0.84 -7.32 31.22
N GLY A 331 -0.73 -6.00 31.10
CA GLY A 331 -1.82 -5.04 31.38
C GLY A 331 -1.53 -4.12 32.56
N THR A 332 -2.54 -3.34 32.95
CA THR A 332 -2.46 -2.35 34.04
C THR A 332 -3.53 -2.53 35.12
N THR A 333 -4.46 -3.47 34.91
CA THR A 333 -5.47 -3.84 35.89
C THR A 333 -5.03 -5.13 36.57
N ILE A 334 -5.11 -5.19 37.90
CA ILE A 334 -4.74 -6.35 38.71
C ILE A 334 -5.89 -6.72 39.66
N CYS A 335 -6.06 -8.02 39.91
CA CYS A 335 -6.91 -8.53 40.99
C CYS A 335 -6.07 -8.77 42.26
N ASP A 336 -6.74 -9.03 43.38
CA ASP A 336 -6.09 -9.45 44.62
C ASP A 336 -5.15 -10.66 44.42
N GLY A 337 -3.88 -10.47 44.79
CA GLY A 337 -2.85 -11.51 44.68
C GLY A 337 -2.19 -11.64 43.31
N GLU A 338 -2.66 -10.90 42.30
CA GLU A 338 -2.01 -10.82 40.99
C GLU A 338 -0.96 -9.70 40.93
N SER A 339 -0.25 -9.63 39.82
CA SER A 339 0.70 -8.55 39.56
C SER A 339 0.72 -8.12 38.10
N ALA A 340 0.80 -6.81 37.87
CA ALA A 340 1.11 -6.25 36.56
C ALA A 340 2.64 -6.26 36.37
N GLU A 341 3.12 -6.94 35.35
CA GLU A 341 4.53 -6.95 34.99
C GLU A 341 4.86 -5.66 34.24
N LEU A 342 5.67 -4.81 34.85
CA LEU A 342 6.20 -3.60 34.23
C LEU A 342 7.62 -3.88 33.73
N SER A 343 7.91 -3.47 32.50
CA SER A 343 9.21 -3.71 31.87
C SER A 343 9.79 -2.43 31.27
N LEU A 344 11.11 -2.32 31.30
CA LEU A 344 11.82 -1.31 30.53
C LEU A 344 11.80 -1.70 29.04
N GLU A 345 11.45 -0.75 28.17
CA GLU A 345 11.52 -0.93 26.71
C GLU A 345 12.93 -1.34 26.24
N THR A 346 13.96 -0.85 26.93
CA THR A 346 15.37 -1.14 26.61
C THR A 346 16.01 -2.07 27.63
N PHE A 347 15.77 -3.37 27.44
CA PHE A 347 16.28 -4.46 28.30
C PHE A 347 17.81 -4.65 28.27
N TRP A 348 18.52 -4.16 27.23
CA TRP A 348 19.97 -4.41 27.00
C TRP A 348 20.94 -3.55 27.83
N VAL A 349 20.42 -2.67 28.69
CA VAL A 349 21.24 -1.71 29.44
C VAL A 349 21.93 -2.35 30.65
N VAL A 350 21.52 -3.53 31.14
CA VAL A 350 21.99 -4.03 32.45
C VAL A 350 23.33 -4.79 32.41
N ASP A 351 23.83 -5.16 31.22
CA ASP A 351 25.04 -6.00 31.06
C ASP A 351 26.31 -5.24 30.59
N ALA A 352 26.28 -3.91 30.53
CA ALA A 352 27.46 -3.12 30.18
C ALA A 352 28.45 -3.04 31.37
N PRO A 353 29.77 -3.14 31.15
CA PRO A 353 30.76 -3.00 32.22
C PRO A 353 30.76 -1.56 32.78
N GLY A 354 30.37 -1.43 34.06
CA GLY A 354 30.12 -0.15 34.74
C GLY A 354 28.66 -0.09 35.21
N THR A 355 28.43 -0.25 36.50
CA THR A 355 27.15 -0.64 37.11
C THR A 355 25.98 0.30 36.77
N ASN A 356 24.92 -0.27 36.19
CA ASN A 356 23.65 0.38 35.86
C ASN A 356 22.58 -0.08 36.85
N SER A 357 22.28 0.74 37.86
CA SER A 357 21.23 0.43 38.83
C SER A 357 19.91 1.05 38.38
N ALA A 358 18.87 0.25 38.17
CA ALA A 358 17.50 0.75 38.14
C ALA A 358 16.98 0.96 39.57
N GLN A 359 16.04 1.88 39.74
CA GLN A 359 15.27 2.04 40.96
C GLN A 359 13.83 2.37 40.58
N TRP A 360 12.90 1.48 40.93
CA TRP A 360 11.47 1.70 40.72
C TRP A 360 10.87 2.57 41.82
N TYR A 361 9.86 3.36 41.44
CA TYR A 361 9.11 4.28 42.29
C TYR A 361 7.62 4.02 42.12
N ARG A 362 6.87 4.10 43.23
CA ARG A 362 5.40 4.16 43.24
C ARG A 362 4.98 5.50 43.82
N ASP A 363 4.19 6.26 43.08
CA ASP A 363 3.71 7.60 43.43
C ASP A 363 4.85 8.54 43.87
N GLY A 364 6.00 8.43 43.19
CA GLY A 364 7.20 9.21 43.47
C GLY A 364 8.04 8.72 44.67
N VAL A 365 7.65 7.64 45.34
CA VAL A 365 8.39 7.04 46.47
C VAL A 365 9.15 5.80 46.01
N ALA A 366 10.44 5.73 46.32
CA ALA A 366 11.29 4.60 45.95
C ALA A 366 10.80 3.29 46.59
N ILE A 367 10.70 2.24 45.79
CA ILE A 367 10.34 0.89 46.23
C ILE A 367 11.64 0.16 46.64
N PRO A 368 11.88 -0.11 47.93
CA PRO A 368 13.17 -0.64 48.37
C PRO A 368 13.51 -1.98 47.70
N GLY A 369 14.71 -2.09 47.13
CA GLY A 369 15.20 -3.32 46.49
C GLY A 369 14.66 -3.59 45.08
N ALA A 370 13.74 -2.77 44.57
CA ALA A 370 13.24 -2.88 43.20
C ALA A 370 14.26 -2.28 42.22
N THR A 371 15.27 -3.08 41.84
CA THR A 371 16.39 -2.64 40.98
C THR A 371 16.52 -3.43 39.68
N GLY A 372 15.55 -4.29 39.35
CA GLY A 372 15.52 -5.06 38.12
C GLY A 372 15.07 -4.24 36.90
N GLY A 373 15.32 -4.77 35.71
CA GLY A 373 14.77 -4.22 34.46
C GLY A 373 13.26 -4.44 34.29
N THR A 374 12.69 -5.32 35.13
CA THR A 374 11.26 -5.53 35.28
C THR A 374 10.84 -5.36 36.74
N TYR A 375 9.56 -5.09 36.97
CA TYR A 375 8.96 -5.00 38.30
C TYR A 375 7.52 -5.53 38.28
N ALA A 376 7.21 -6.46 39.18
CA ALA A 376 5.87 -6.99 39.38
C ALA A 376 5.09 -6.09 40.35
N ALA A 377 4.19 -5.26 39.83
CA ALA A 377 3.34 -4.37 40.61
C ALA A 377 2.13 -5.11 41.17
N THR A 378 2.08 -5.27 42.48
CA THR A 378 1.00 -5.97 43.22
C THR A 378 0.03 -5.03 43.93
N GLN A 379 0.18 -3.72 43.74
CA GLN A 379 -0.62 -2.69 44.39
C GLN A 379 -0.97 -1.62 43.37
N SER A 380 -2.11 -0.97 43.55
CA SER A 380 -2.47 0.21 42.76
C SER A 380 -1.49 1.38 43.01
N GLY A 381 -1.28 2.19 41.97
CA GLY A 381 -0.42 3.39 42.03
C GLY A 381 0.23 3.75 40.70
N GLY A 382 0.86 4.92 40.65
CA GLY A 382 1.64 5.39 39.51
C GLY A 382 3.09 4.91 39.59
N TYR A 383 3.49 4.05 38.66
CA TYR A 383 4.83 3.47 38.63
C TYR A 383 5.76 4.19 37.64
N SER A 384 6.99 4.46 38.08
CA SER A 384 8.06 5.01 37.23
C SER A 384 9.42 4.44 37.65
N VAL A 385 10.43 4.61 36.82
CA VAL A 385 11.78 4.11 37.08
C VAL A 385 12.83 5.17 36.77
N VAL A 386 13.90 5.16 37.58
CA VAL A 386 15.10 5.96 37.38
C VAL A 386 16.27 5.01 37.15
N LEU A 387 17.09 5.29 36.13
CA LEU A 387 18.31 4.55 35.86
C LEU A 387 19.50 5.37 36.31
N THR A 388 20.46 4.75 37.00
CA THR A 388 21.72 5.40 37.39
C THR A 388 22.89 4.63 36.81
N PHE A 389 23.75 5.32 36.08
CA PHE A 389 24.95 4.79 35.44
C PHE A 389 26.17 5.25 36.23
N THR A 390 27.01 4.31 36.68
CA THR A 390 28.24 4.61 37.43
C THR A 390 29.46 3.92 36.81
N GLY A 391 30.61 4.59 36.83
CA GLY A 391 31.87 3.97 36.44
C GLY A 391 32.16 3.92 34.93
N SER A 392 31.53 4.79 34.13
CA SER A 392 31.96 4.99 32.75
C SER A 392 33.36 5.64 32.73
N LEU A 393 34.26 5.16 31.86
CA LEU A 393 35.58 5.77 31.65
C LEU A 393 35.51 7.24 31.18
N TRP A 394 34.32 7.73 30.85
CA TRP A 394 34.07 8.93 30.05
C TRP A 394 33.17 9.97 30.74
N CYS A 395 32.54 9.62 31.87
CA CYS A 395 31.91 10.57 32.79
C CYS A 395 32.24 10.09 34.22
N PRO A 396 33.14 10.81 34.95
CA PRO A 396 33.58 10.38 36.29
C PRO A 396 32.46 10.50 37.35
N ASP A 397 31.39 11.23 37.04
CA ASP A 397 30.23 11.43 37.92
C ASP A 397 29.08 10.47 37.53
N PRO A 398 28.30 9.96 38.51
CA PRO A 398 27.09 9.18 38.24
C PRO A 398 26.10 9.93 37.34
N VAL A 399 25.60 9.26 36.29
CA VAL A 399 24.57 9.79 35.38
C VAL A 399 23.22 9.24 35.79
N VAL A 400 22.28 10.12 36.17
CA VAL A 400 20.92 9.76 36.56
C VAL A 400 19.96 10.07 35.41
N LEU A 401 19.30 9.04 34.88
CA LEU A 401 18.23 9.15 33.88
C LEU A 401 16.88 9.03 34.58
N GLY A 402 15.99 10.00 34.42
CA GLY A 402 14.63 9.83 34.91
C GLY A 402 13.78 11.09 34.98
N PRO A 403 12.61 10.96 35.63
CA PRO A 403 11.86 9.70 35.76
C PRO A 403 11.36 9.23 34.38
N SER A 404 11.05 7.94 34.25
CA SER A 404 10.32 7.44 33.08
C SER A 404 8.92 8.07 32.95
N ASN A 405 8.20 7.72 31.89
CA ASN A 405 6.74 7.83 31.90
C ASN A 405 6.13 7.12 33.12
N ILE A 406 4.99 7.61 33.58
CA ILE A 406 4.24 7.01 34.68
C ILE A 406 3.23 6.01 34.10
N VAL A 407 3.31 4.75 34.51
CA VAL A 407 2.29 3.72 34.22
C VAL A 407 1.36 3.59 35.42
N GLN A 408 0.07 3.83 35.21
CA GLN A 408 -0.95 3.66 36.26
C GLN A 408 -1.32 2.19 36.36
N VAL A 409 -1.17 1.60 37.56
CA VAL A 409 -1.71 0.28 37.87
C VAL A 409 -2.93 0.45 38.77
N VAL A 410 -4.02 -0.22 38.42
CA VAL A 410 -5.31 -0.14 39.13
C VAL A 410 -5.67 -1.53 39.63
N GLU A 411 -6.08 -1.60 40.89
CA GLU A 411 -6.62 -2.81 41.50
C GLU A 411 -8.14 -2.79 41.29
N ASP A 412 -8.69 -3.84 40.67
CA ASP A 412 -10.11 -3.95 40.35
C ASP A 412 -10.70 -5.22 40.96
N ASN A 413 -11.11 -5.13 42.23
CA ASN A 413 -11.77 -6.21 42.96
C ASN A 413 -13.30 -6.10 42.90
N LEU A 414 -13.85 -5.47 41.87
CA LEU A 414 -15.30 -5.40 41.71
C LEU A 414 -15.82 -6.80 41.37
N ASP A 415 -16.80 -7.27 42.14
CA ASP A 415 -17.56 -8.50 41.92
C ASP A 415 -19.01 -8.08 41.64
N THR A 416 -19.42 -8.16 40.37
CA THR A 416 -20.71 -7.58 39.91
C THR A 416 -21.90 -8.47 40.23
N ASP A 417 -21.74 -9.79 40.14
CA ASP A 417 -22.82 -10.75 40.35
C ASP A 417 -22.80 -11.39 41.75
N GLY A 418 -21.73 -11.17 42.52
CA GLY A 418 -21.64 -11.52 43.93
C GLY A 418 -21.35 -13.00 44.18
N ASP A 419 -20.76 -13.71 43.21
CA ASP A 419 -20.41 -15.14 43.36
C ASP A 419 -19.13 -15.39 44.18
N GLY A 420 -18.42 -14.31 44.55
CA GLY A 420 -17.17 -14.33 45.30
C GLY A 420 -15.92 -14.35 44.42
N VAL A 421 -16.07 -14.23 43.10
CA VAL A 421 -14.99 -14.11 42.11
C VAL A 421 -15.04 -12.72 41.50
N PRO A 422 -13.99 -11.89 41.67
CA PRO A 422 -13.96 -10.56 41.06
C PRO A 422 -14.02 -10.63 39.53
N ASN A 423 -14.68 -9.64 38.91
CA ASN A 423 -14.90 -9.51 37.47
C ASN A 423 -13.65 -9.75 36.62
N CYS A 424 -12.48 -9.36 37.12
CA CYS A 424 -11.20 -9.47 36.41
C CYS A 424 -10.68 -10.92 36.31
N THR A 425 -11.15 -11.81 37.19
CA THR A 425 -10.86 -13.26 37.21
C THR A 425 -12.08 -14.13 36.94
N ASP A 426 -13.24 -13.51 36.79
CA ASP A 426 -14.49 -14.18 36.53
C ASP A 426 -14.67 -14.42 35.03
N ASN A 427 -14.98 -15.66 34.65
CA ASN A 427 -15.26 -16.01 33.27
C ASN A 427 -16.72 -15.72 32.88
N CYS A 428 -17.59 -15.44 33.86
CA CYS A 428 -18.96 -15.01 33.69
C CYS A 428 -19.32 -13.79 34.56
N PRO A 429 -18.68 -12.61 34.36
CA PRO A 429 -18.72 -11.46 35.29
C PRO A 429 -20.07 -10.81 35.62
N ASN A 430 -21.17 -11.30 35.07
CA ASN A 430 -22.51 -10.75 35.28
C ASN A 430 -23.54 -11.85 35.62
N VAL A 431 -23.11 -13.10 35.77
CA VAL A 431 -23.95 -14.27 36.02
C VAL A 431 -23.27 -15.12 37.07
N ALA A 432 -23.85 -15.14 38.28
CA ALA A 432 -23.22 -15.79 39.41
C ALA A 432 -22.82 -17.26 39.13
N GLY A 433 -21.55 -17.58 39.35
CA GLY A 433 -20.94 -18.87 39.07
C GLY A 433 -19.98 -18.80 37.89
N GLN A 434 -19.17 -19.85 37.74
CA GLN A 434 -18.20 -19.97 36.65
C GLN A 434 -18.72 -20.88 35.53
N ILE A 435 -18.11 -20.83 34.34
CA ILE A 435 -18.33 -21.84 33.27
C ILE A 435 -18.25 -23.27 33.85
N GLY A 436 -19.27 -24.09 33.58
CA GLY A 436 -19.44 -25.44 34.13
C GLY A 436 -20.13 -25.48 35.52
N SER A 437 -20.48 -24.34 36.09
CA SER A 437 -21.28 -24.30 37.32
C SER A 437 -22.73 -24.71 37.01
N PRO A 438 -23.38 -25.44 37.93
CA PRO A 438 -24.77 -25.81 37.77
C PRO A 438 -25.64 -24.56 37.73
N CYS A 439 -26.62 -24.54 36.84
CA CYS A 439 -27.56 -23.45 36.69
C CYS A 439 -28.98 -24.01 36.42
N ASP A 440 -29.97 -23.15 36.19
CA ASP A 440 -31.34 -23.53 35.84
C ASP A 440 -31.80 -22.64 34.68
N ASP A 441 -32.08 -23.21 33.51
CA ASP A 441 -32.55 -22.51 32.31
C ASP A 441 -34.09 -22.36 32.29
N LEU A 442 -34.76 -22.87 33.33
CA LEU A 442 -36.21 -22.89 33.51
C LEU A 442 -36.96 -23.67 32.41
N ASP A 443 -36.26 -24.50 31.64
CA ASP A 443 -36.86 -25.45 30.71
C ASP A 443 -36.94 -26.82 31.38
N ALA A 444 -38.16 -27.37 31.49
CA ALA A 444 -38.36 -28.68 32.11
C ALA A 444 -37.90 -29.85 31.22
N CYS A 445 -37.65 -29.58 29.93
CA CYS A 445 -37.20 -30.54 28.93
C CYS A 445 -35.70 -30.49 28.66
N THR A 446 -34.94 -29.87 29.54
CA THR A 446 -33.49 -29.93 29.58
C THR A 446 -33.05 -30.64 30.86
N THR A 447 -31.94 -31.36 30.79
CA THR A 447 -31.27 -31.92 31.97
C THR A 447 -29.78 -31.63 31.97
N GLY A 448 -29.19 -31.50 33.17
CA GLY A 448 -27.75 -31.35 33.35
C GLY A 448 -27.25 -29.96 32.96
N GLU A 449 -27.97 -28.94 33.41
CA GLU A 449 -27.76 -27.54 33.07
C GLU A 449 -26.45 -27.02 33.67
N GLU A 450 -25.58 -26.52 32.80
CA GLU A 450 -24.33 -25.87 33.20
C GLU A 450 -24.14 -24.56 32.44
N LEU A 451 -23.44 -23.60 33.05
CA LEU A 451 -23.04 -22.37 32.37
C LEU A 451 -22.06 -22.70 31.23
N ASP A 452 -22.42 -22.35 30.00
CA ASP A 452 -21.59 -22.56 28.83
C ASP A 452 -20.49 -21.49 28.68
N ALA A 453 -19.69 -21.59 27.60
CA ALA A 453 -18.63 -20.63 27.31
C ALA A 453 -19.13 -19.19 27.02
N ASN A 454 -20.43 -19.00 26.81
CA ASN A 454 -21.08 -17.71 26.63
C ASN A 454 -21.83 -17.26 27.90
N CYS A 455 -21.64 -17.95 29.03
CA CYS A 455 -22.33 -17.70 30.29
C CYS A 455 -23.85 -17.80 30.18
N GLN A 456 -24.31 -18.67 29.29
CA GLN A 456 -25.71 -19.02 29.15
C GLN A 456 -25.95 -20.32 29.90
N CYS A 457 -27.04 -20.39 30.64
CA CYS A 457 -27.47 -21.66 31.21
C CYS A 457 -28.03 -22.52 30.09
N VAL A 458 -27.41 -23.66 29.84
CA VAL A 458 -27.84 -24.60 28.81
C VAL A 458 -27.83 -26.01 29.38
N GLY A 459 -28.93 -26.74 29.22
CA GLY A 459 -28.97 -28.18 29.48
C GLY A 459 -28.95 -29.01 28.18
N THR A 460 -28.88 -30.32 28.37
CA THR A 460 -29.06 -31.28 27.27
C THR A 460 -30.54 -31.55 27.04
N PRO A 461 -31.06 -31.51 25.80
CA PRO A 461 -32.46 -31.82 25.54
C PRO A 461 -32.81 -33.22 26.02
N ASP A 462 -33.81 -33.32 26.88
CA ASP A 462 -34.47 -34.57 27.24
C ASP A 462 -35.59 -34.83 26.24
N ASN A 463 -35.34 -35.77 25.33
CA ASN A 463 -36.26 -36.18 24.28
C ASN A 463 -36.86 -37.56 24.56
N THR A 464 -36.87 -37.98 25.83
CA THR A 464 -37.55 -39.20 26.23
C THR A 464 -39.04 -39.04 25.89
N ASP A 465 -39.56 -39.94 25.04
CA ASP A 465 -40.94 -39.97 24.56
C ASP A 465 -41.40 -41.43 24.71
N THR A 466 -42.16 -41.69 25.77
CA THR A 466 -42.48 -43.04 26.23
C THR A 466 -43.59 -43.69 25.40
N ASP A 467 -44.53 -42.93 24.85
CA ASP A 467 -45.66 -43.45 24.07
C ASP A 467 -45.53 -43.26 22.54
N GLY A 468 -44.56 -42.46 22.10
CA GLY A 468 -44.17 -42.32 20.71
C GLY A 468 -45.06 -41.37 19.90
N ASP A 469 -45.78 -40.45 20.54
CA ASP A 469 -46.62 -39.47 19.85
C ASP A 469 -45.85 -38.23 19.31
N SER A 470 -44.52 -38.22 19.50
CA SER A 470 -43.60 -37.14 19.14
C SER A 470 -43.61 -35.93 20.08
N VAL A 471 -44.17 -36.07 21.28
CA VAL A 471 -44.11 -35.10 22.38
C VAL A 471 -43.28 -35.72 23.51
N PRO A 472 -42.16 -35.10 23.94
CA PRO A 472 -41.35 -35.64 25.03
C PRO A 472 -42.10 -35.66 26.37
N ASP A 473 -41.86 -36.67 27.20
CA ASP A 473 -42.51 -36.91 28.51
C ASP A 473 -42.53 -35.68 29.42
N CYS A 474 -41.49 -34.84 29.37
CA CYS A 474 -41.35 -33.61 30.14
C CYS A 474 -42.33 -32.49 29.71
N SER A 475 -42.87 -32.57 28.50
CA SER A 475 -43.82 -31.62 27.88
C SER A 475 -45.11 -32.32 27.42
N ASP A 476 -45.28 -33.59 27.76
CA ASP A 476 -46.47 -34.37 27.44
C ASP A 476 -47.40 -34.41 28.66
N ASP A 477 -48.65 -34.00 28.45
CA ASP A 477 -49.68 -34.07 29.48
C ASP A 477 -50.17 -35.51 29.69
N CYS A 478 -49.92 -36.40 28.72
CA CYS A 478 -50.27 -37.81 28.73
C CYS A 478 -49.11 -38.76 28.37
N PRO A 479 -47.98 -38.76 29.11
CA PRO A 479 -46.71 -39.40 28.70
C PRO A 479 -46.69 -40.91 28.43
N ASN A 480 -47.82 -41.61 28.59
CA ASN A 480 -47.90 -43.06 28.43
C ASN A 480 -49.02 -43.48 27.48
N VAL A 481 -49.73 -42.53 26.86
CA VAL A 481 -50.87 -42.76 25.97
C VAL A 481 -50.76 -41.79 24.82
N ALA A 482 -50.46 -42.32 23.63
CA ALA A 482 -50.18 -41.48 22.47
C ALA A 482 -51.28 -40.44 22.19
N GLY A 483 -50.88 -39.17 22.14
CA GLY A 483 -51.75 -38.02 21.98
C GLY A 483 -51.83 -37.19 23.28
N GLN A 484 -52.03 -35.89 23.13
CA GLN A 484 -52.23 -34.98 24.25
C GLN A 484 -53.69 -34.99 24.73
N ILE A 485 -53.96 -34.40 25.90
CA ILE A 485 -55.33 -34.11 26.37
C ILE A 485 -56.14 -33.42 25.25
N GLY A 486 -57.34 -33.93 24.96
CA GLY A 486 -58.21 -33.48 23.88
C GLY A 486 -57.91 -34.11 22.52
N SER A 487 -56.91 -35.00 22.42
CA SER A 487 -56.65 -35.73 21.18
C SER A 487 -57.75 -36.75 20.91
N PRO A 488 -58.17 -36.93 19.64
CA PRO A 488 -59.19 -37.90 19.30
C PRO A 488 -58.70 -39.31 19.59
N CYS A 489 -59.57 -40.12 20.17
CA CYS A 489 -59.30 -41.52 20.46
C CYS A 489 -60.56 -42.36 20.16
N ASP A 490 -60.56 -43.65 20.50
CA ASP A 490 -61.72 -44.54 20.37
C ASP A 490 -61.87 -45.31 21.69
N ASP A 491 -62.95 -45.05 22.43
CA ASP A 491 -63.21 -45.71 23.72
C ASP A 491 -63.90 -47.08 23.57
N LEU A 492 -64.17 -47.49 22.33
CA LEU A 492 -64.85 -48.71 21.91
C LEU A 492 -66.29 -48.84 22.44
N ASP A 493 -66.91 -47.75 22.91
CA ASP A 493 -68.32 -47.70 23.27
C ASP A 493 -69.13 -47.09 22.11
N ALA A 494 -69.98 -47.90 21.48
CA ALA A 494 -70.80 -47.43 20.36
C ALA A 494 -71.86 -46.39 20.76
N CYS A 495 -72.11 -46.21 22.06
CA CYS A 495 -73.05 -45.24 22.61
C CYS A 495 -72.38 -43.96 23.13
N THR A 496 -71.12 -43.74 22.78
CA THR A 496 -70.43 -42.48 22.99
C THR A 496 -70.04 -41.88 21.64
N THR A 497 -69.94 -40.55 21.60
CA THR A 497 -69.46 -39.83 20.41
C THR A 497 -68.45 -38.76 20.81
N GLY A 498 -67.54 -38.45 19.89
CA GLY A 498 -66.54 -37.40 20.07
C GLY A 498 -65.49 -37.75 21.12
N ASP A 499 -64.95 -38.98 21.07
CA ASP A 499 -64.03 -39.49 22.08
C ASP A 499 -62.69 -38.75 22.04
N GLU A 500 -62.32 -38.22 23.21
CA GLU A 500 -61.09 -37.45 23.41
C GLU A 500 -60.37 -37.94 24.68
N LEU A 501 -59.05 -37.79 24.71
CA LEU A 501 -58.27 -38.05 25.93
C LEU A 501 -58.60 -36.99 27.00
N ASP A 502 -59.06 -37.44 28.16
CA ASP A 502 -59.38 -36.55 29.28
C ASP A 502 -58.14 -36.14 30.10
N ALA A 503 -58.34 -35.36 31.17
CA ALA A 503 -57.27 -34.92 32.05
C ALA A 503 -56.57 -36.05 32.85
N ASN A 504 -57.11 -37.28 32.80
CA ASN A 504 -56.49 -38.47 33.37
C ASN A 504 -55.91 -39.37 32.27
N CYS A 505 -55.84 -38.90 31.02
CA CYS A 505 -55.36 -39.61 29.85
C CYS A 505 -56.16 -40.88 29.54
N GLN A 506 -57.46 -40.84 29.83
CA GLN A 506 -58.40 -41.89 29.50
C GLN A 506 -59.18 -41.48 28.26
N CYS A 507 -59.32 -42.39 27.31
CA CYS A 507 -60.21 -42.16 26.19
C CYS A 507 -61.66 -42.23 26.68
N VAL A 508 -62.38 -41.12 26.59
CA VAL A 508 -63.77 -41.03 27.01
C VAL A 508 -64.56 -40.26 25.97
N GLY A 509 -65.68 -40.81 25.54
CA GLY A 509 -66.63 -40.11 24.69
C GLY A 509 -67.77 -39.46 25.46
N THR A 510 -68.52 -38.60 24.77
CA THR A 510 -69.74 -38.01 25.30
C THR A 510 -70.91 -38.96 25.11
N PRO A 511 -71.71 -39.28 26.14
CA PRO A 511 -72.83 -40.20 26.00
C PRO A 511 -73.83 -39.73 24.94
N ASP A 512 -74.05 -40.56 23.93
CA ASP A 512 -75.13 -40.40 22.96
C ASP A 512 -76.36 -41.15 23.49
N ASN A 513 -77.29 -40.37 24.03
CA ASN A 513 -78.55 -40.87 24.60
C ASN A 513 -79.73 -40.55 23.69
N THR A 514 -79.50 -40.36 22.40
CA THR A 514 -80.57 -40.18 21.43
C THR A 514 -81.47 -41.42 21.49
N ASP A 515 -82.74 -41.21 21.81
CA ASP A 515 -83.78 -42.24 21.96
C ASP A 515 -84.97 -41.75 21.14
N THR A 516 -85.05 -42.23 19.90
CA THR A 516 -85.93 -41.70 18.86
C THR A 516 -87.39 -42.10 19.09
N ASP A 517 -87.67 -43.22 19.75
CA ASP A 517 -89.04 -43.69 20.00
C ASP A 517 -89.52 -43.57 21.46
N GLY A 518 -88.62 -43.25 22.38
CA GLY A 518 -88.91 -42.88 23.76
C GLY A 518 -89.17 -44.05 24.69
N ASP A 519 -88.65 -45.25 24.40
CA ASP A 519 -88.80 -46.43 25.26
C ASP A 519 -87.77 -46.55 26.39
N SER A 520 -86.88 -45.56 26.50
CA SER A 520 -85.77 -45.48 27.46
C SER A 520 -84.56 -46.36 27.12
N VAL A 521 -84.43 -46.81 25.87
CA VAL A 521 -83.26 -47.46 25.30
C VAL A 521 -82.68 -46.54 24.21
N PRO A 522 -81.43 -46.07 24.32
CA PRO A 522 -80.84 -45.21 23.29
C PRO A 522 -80.68 -45.94 21.95
N ASP A 523 -80.85 -45.23 20.83
CA ASP A 523 -80.81 -45.72 19.45
C ASP A 523 -79.56 -46.57 19.15
N CYS A 524 -78.40 -46.19 19.71
CA CYS A 524 -77.13 -46.90 19.55
C CYS A 524 -77.12 -48.32 20.16
N SER A 525 -78.04 -48.58 21.10
CA SER A 525 -78.21 -49.85 21.82
C SER A 525 -79.66 -50.37 21.74
N ASP A 526 -80.47 -49.81 20.84
CA ASP A 526 -81.84 -50.24 20.57
C ASP A 526 -81.90 -51.07 19.30
N ASP A 527 -82.47 -52.26 19.41
CA ASP A 527 -82.68 -53.16 18.28
C ASP A 527 -83.84 -52.69 17.39
N CYS A 528 -84.69 -51.77 17.88
CA CYS A 528 -85.84 -51.23 17.18
C CYS A 528 -85.95 -49.69 17.34
N PRO A 529 -84.96 -48.89 16.89
CA PRO A 529 -84.78 -47.47 17.28
C PRO A 529 -85.90 -46.47 16.93
N ASN A 530 -87.02 -46.93 16.37
CA ASN A 530 -88.11 -46.07 15.91
C ASN A 530 -89.48 -46.56 16.40
N VAL A 531 -89.55 -47.59 17.25
CA VAL A 531 -90.80 -48.09 17.84
C VAL A 531 -90.62 -48.49 19.30
N ALA A 532 -91.39 -47.83 20.15
CA ALA A 532 -91.22 -47.99 21.59
C ALA A 532 -91.39 -49.43 22.09
N GLY A 533 -90.33 -49.97 22.68
CA GLY A 533 -90.25 -51.28 23.31
C GLY A 533 -89.30 -52.22 22.57
N GLN A 534 -88.48 -52.94 23.31
CA GLN A 534 -87.62 -53.97 22.74
C GLN A 534 -88.40 -55.18 22.21
N ILE A 535 -87.81 -55.93 21.28
CA ILE A 535 -88.34 -57.21 20.77
C ILE A 535 -88.76 -58.12 21.94
N GLY A 536 -90.01 -58.59 21.94
CA GLY A 536 -90.62 -59.40 23.01
C GLY A 536 -91.44 -58.60 24.03
N SER A 537 -91.54 -57.28 23.90
CA SER A 537 -92.36 -56.44 24.78
C SER A 537 -93.86 -56.60 24.50
N PRO A 538 -94.72 -56.53 25.53
CA PRO A 538 -96.17 -56.69 25.37
C PRO A 538 -96.77 -55.53 24.59
N CYS A 539 -97.59 -55.83 23.59
CA CYS A 539 -98.27 -54.86 22.73
C CYS A 539 -99.77 -55.19 22.58
N ASP A 540 -100.55 -54.32 21.96
CA ASP A 540 -101.99 -54.51 21.71
C ASP A 540 -102.27 -54.42 20.21
N ASP A 541 -102.68 -55.54 19.60
CA ASP A 541 -103.01 -55.62 18.17
C ASP A 541 -104.44 -55.12 17.84
N LEU A 542 -105.18 -54.67 18.86
CA LEU A 542 -106.55 -54.20 18.80
C LEU A 542 -107.57 -55.26 18.34
N ASP A 543 -107.24 -56.56 18.36
CA ASP A 543 -108.19 -57.67 18.15
C ASP A 543 -108.65 -58.31 19.48
N ALA A 544 -109.94 -58.20 19.79
CA ALA A 544 -110.50 -58.69 21.05
C ALA A 544 -110.52 -60.24 21.19
N CYS A 545 -110.05 -60.99 20.19
CA CYS A 545 -110.02 -62.47 20.21
C CYS A 545 -108.64 -63.08 20.51
N THR A 546 -107.61 -62.25 20.69
CA THR A 546 -106.23 -62.63 21.03
C THR A 546 -105.90 -62.17 22.46
N THR A 547 -104.99 -62.88 23.14
CA THR A 547 -104.47 -62.47 24.46
C THR A 547 -103.01 -62.86 24.58
N GLY A 548 -102.16 -61.91 24.97
CA GLY A 548 -100.73 -62.11 25.25
C GLY A 548 -99.84 -61.78 24.06
N ASP A 549 -100.06 -60.63 23.42
CA ASP A 549 -99.35 -60.20 22.21
C ASP A 549 -97.99 -59.58 22.55
N GLU A 550 -96.94 -59.94 21.80
CA GLU A 550 -95.56 -59.46 21.97
C GLU A 550 -95.03 -58.90 20.63
N LEU A 551 -94.20 -57.85 20.69
CA LEU A 551 -93.50 -57.24 19.54
C LEU A 551 -92.50 -58.22 18.93
N ASP A 552 -92.66 -58.57 17.65
CA ASP A 552 -91.72 -59.43 16.94
C ASP A 552 -90.58 -58.64 16.26
N ALA A 553 -89.59 -59.35 15.68
CA ALA A 553 -88.44 -58.75 15.01
C ALA A 553 -88.79 -57.92 13.76
N GLY A 554 -90.05 -57.93 13.32
CA GLY A 554 -90.59 -57.07 12.26
C GLY A 554 -91.42 -55.90 12.82
N VAL A 555 -91.41 -55.71 14.14
CA VAL A 555 -92.06 -54.61 14.86
C VAL A 555 -93.60 -54.64 14.77
N ASN A 556 -94.19 -55.85 14.73
CA ASN A 556 -95.65 -56.07 14.71
C ASN A 556 -96.12 -56.99 15.86
N ALA A 557 -97.41 -56.90 16.23
CA ALA A 557 -98.05 -57.69 17.31
C ALA A 557 -98.67 -59.02 16.80
N SER A 558 -98.42 -60.18 17.43
CA SER A 558 -98.86 -61.53 16.93
C SER A 558 -99.30 -62.56 18.02
N ALA A 559 -100.38 -63.38 17.80
CA ALA A 559 -100.96 -64.40 18.74
C ALA A 559 -101.35 -65.83 18.20
N ARG A 560 -101.70 -66.83 19.08
CA ARG A 560 -101.91 -68.32 18.81
C ARG A 560 -103.27 -68.97 19.28
N ARG A 561 -103.83 -70.01 18.59
CA ARG A 561 -105.19 -70.68 18.83
C ARG A 561 -105.27 -72.25 18.66
N ILE A 562 -106.25 -73.02 19.24
CA ILE A 562 -106.46 -74.54 19.17
C ILE A 562 -107.94 -75.04 18.88
N ILE A 563 -108.16 -76.26 18.27
CA ILE A 563 -109.31 -76.83 17.46
C ILE A 563 -110.05 -78.12 18.01
N PRO A 564 -111.29 -78.53 17.56
CA PRO A 564 -111.60 -79.93 17.11
C PRO A 564 -112.45 -80.10 15.79
N ILE A 565 -112.63 -81.35 15.28
CA ILE A 565 -112.51 -81.82 13.85
C ILE A 565 -113.82 -82.28 13.11
N ARG A 566 -114.02 -81.89 11.81
CA ARG A 566 -114.08 -82.78 10.58
C ARG A 566 -114.37 -82.05 9.23
N MET A 567 -113.40 -82.21 8.30
CA MET A 567 -113.44 -82.28 6.81
C MET A 567 -113.72 -81.03 5.91
N VAL A 568 -112.60 -80.38 5.53
CA VAL A 568 -112.06 -80.02 4.18
C VAL A 568 -112.99 -79.41 3.10
N THR A 569 -112.60 -78.24 2.56
CA THR A 569 -112.38 -77.98 1.10
C THR A 569 -111.53 -76.70 0.88
N ALA A 570 -110.58 -76.79 -0.06
CA ALA A 570 -109.55 -75.83 -0.49
C ALA A 570 -110.09 -74.64 -1.33
N CYS A 571 -109.19 -73.78 -1.83
CA CYS A 571 -109.44 -73.11 -3.12
C CYS A 571 -109.59 -74.19 -4.20
N LEU A 572 -110.85 -74.50 -4.51
CA LEU A 572 -111.29 -75.17 -5.73
C LEU A 572 -111.84 -74.08 -6.67
N THR A 573 -111.72 -74.34 -7.97
CA THR A 573 -111.55 -73.37 -9.06
C THR A 573 -112.82 -72.64 -9.54
N ALA A 574 -112.62 -71.50 -10.21
CA ALA A 574 -113.39 -71.12 -11.39
C ALA A 574 -112.43 -70.60 -12.48
N LEU A 575 -112.49 -71.20 -13.67
CA LEU A 575 -111.73 -70.81 -14.86
C LEU A 575 -111.93 -69.31 -15.20
N THR A 576 -110.85 -68.61 -15.53
CA THR A 576 -110.48 -68.34 -16.94
C THR A 576 -109.00 -67.94 -17.03
N THR A 577 -108.18 -68.85 -17.58
CA THR A 577 -106.80 -68.62 -18.09
C THR A 577 -105.77 -67.91 -17.18
N ALA A 578 -105.12 -68.65 -16.27
CA ALA A 578 -103.69 -68.55 -15.91
C ALA A 578 -103.36 -69.62 -14.83
N ARG A 579 -102.13 -70.13 -14.79
CA ARG A 579 -101.72 -71.30 -13.97
C ARG A 579 -101.51 -70.88 -12.51
N THR A 580 -102.24 -71.50 -11.57
CA THR A 580 -102.04 -71.32 -10.11
C THR A 580 -101.52 -72.62 -9.49
N PHE A 581 -100.45 -72.52 -8.71
CA PHE A 581 -99.83 -73.62 -7.97
C PHE A 581 -100.59 -73.94 -6.67
N ALA A 582 -100.60 -75.21 -6.27
CA ALA A 582 -101.21 -75.66 -5.02
C ALA A 582 -100.16 -75.62 -3.90
N GLY A 583 -100.26 -74.66 -3.00
CA GLY A 583 -99.33 -74.47 -1.90
C GLY A 583 -99.87 -73.50 -0.85
N GLN A 584 -99.18 -73.39 0.28
CA GLN A 584 -99.44 -72.34 1.26
C GLN A 584 -98.78 -71.03 0.78
N ILE A 585 -99.33 -69.87 1.14
CA ILE A 585 -98.67 -68.57 0.86
C ILE A 585 -97.23 -68.62 1.42
N GLY A 586 -96.24 -68.19 0.65
CA GLY A 586 -94.80 -68.29 0.96
C GLY A 586 -94.15 -69.63 0.62
N SER A 587 -94.88 -70.57 0.00
CA SER A 587 -94.24 -71.78 -0.53
C SER A 587 -93.41 -71.42 -1.76
N ARG A 588 -92.21 -71.98 -1.86
CA ARG A 588 -91.43 -71.97 -3.11
C ARG A 588 -92.29 -72.43 -4.28
N CYS A 589 -92.27 -71.66 -5.35
CA CYS A 589 -92.93 -71.98 -6.60
C CYS A 589 -91.96 -71.67 -7.76
N GLU A 590 -92.37 -71.90 -9.01
CA GLU A 590 -91.56 -71.59 -10.18
C GLU A 590 -92.49 -70.88 -11.18
N ASP A 591 -92.19 -69.62 -11.50
CA ASP A 591 -93.05 -68.78 -12.35
C ASP A 591 -92.77 -68.95 -13.86
N LEU A 592 -91.73 -69.75 -14.18
CA LEU A 592 -91.22 -70.06 -15.52
C LEU A 592 -90.61 -68.86 -16.26
N ASP A 593 -90.26 -67.80 -15.54
CA ASP A 593 -89.47 -66.69 -16.05
C ASP A 593 -87.99 -66.89 -15.67
N ALA A 594 -87.10 -66.98 -16.66
CA ALA A 594 -85.68 -67.21 -16.41
C ALA A 594 -84.97 -65.96 -15.88
N CYS A 595 -85.63 -64.80 -15.95
CA CYS A 595 -85.15 -63.52 -15.49
C CYS A 595 -85.68 -63.13 -14.11
N THR A 596 -86.26 -64.07 -13.36
CA THR A 596 -86.64 -63.88 -11.96
C THR A 596 -85.86 -64.85 -11.09
N THR A 597 -85.49 -64.40 -9.89
CA THR A 597 -84.89 -65.27 -8.88
C THR A 597 -85.69 -65.18 -7.58
N GLY A 598 -85.77 -66.31 -6.87
CA GLY A 598 -86.36 -66.39 -5.53
C GLY A 598 -87.89 -66.50 -5.48
N ASP A 599 -88.52 -67.20 -6.44
CA ASP A 599 -89.99 -67.18 -6.59
C ASP A 599 -90.75 -67.87 -5.43
N GLU A 600 -91.77 -67.17 -4.91
CA GLU A 600 -92.66 -67.65 -3.87
C GLU A 600 -94.13 -67.28 -4.13
N LEU A 601 -95.05 -68.06 -3.57
CA LEU A 601 -96.50 -67.88 -3.70
C LEU A 601 -96.99 -66.70 -2.85
N ASP A 602 -97.53 -65.67 -3.48
CA ASP A 602 -98.03 -64.47 -2.81
C ASP A 602 -99.43 -64.66 -2.17
N ALA A 603 -99.92 -63.62 -1.49
CA ALA A 603 -101.21 -63.65 -0.78
C ALA A 603 -102.43 -63.84 -1.69
N ASN A 604 -102.27 -63.72 -3.01
CA ASN A 604 -103.30 -63.92 -4.03
C ASN A 604 -103.14 -65.26 -4.78
N CYS A 605 -102.28 -66.16 -4.27
CA CYS A 605 -101.95 -67.46 -4.86
C CYS A 605 -101.27 -67.37 -6.24
N GLN A 606 -100.51 -66.31 -6.49
CA GLN A 606 -99.68 -66.15 -7.69
C GLN A 606 -98.21 -66.42 -7.35
N CYS A 607 -97.48 -67.03 -8.28
CA CYS A 607 -96.04 -67.23 -8.12
C CYS A 607 -95.31 -66.01 -8.67
N VAL A 608 -94.46 -65.36 -7.85
CA VAL A 608 -93.79 -64.12 -8.22
C VAL A 608 -92.35 -64.13 -7.72
N GLY A 609 -91.38 -63.94 -8.62
CA GLY A 609 -89.97 -63.75 -8.27
C GLY A 609 -89.48 -62.31 -8.40
N THR A 610 -88.25 -62.05 -7.93
CA THR A 610 -87.59 -60.74 -8.06
C THR A 610 -86.89 -60.61 -9.43
N PRO A 611 -87.14 -59.54 -10.21
CA PRO A 611 -86.51 -59.37 -11.53
C PRO A 611 -84.98 -59.22 -11.46
N ASP A 612 -84.27 -60.01 -12.26
CA ASP A 612 -82.85 -59.89 -12.56
C ASP A 612 -82.70 -59.20 -13.93
N ASN A 613 -82.18 -57.98 -13.90
CA ASN A 613 -82.04 -57.10 -15.06
C ASN A 613 -80.58 -56.84 -15.42
N THR A 614 -79.68 -57.74 -15.05
CA THR A 614 -78.28 -57.71 -15.48
C THR A 614 -78.20 -57.82 -17.01
N ASP A 615 -77.52 -56.87 -17.64
CA ASP A 615 -77.31 -56.75 -19.09
C ASP A 615 -75.82 -56.47 -19.28
N THR A 616 -75.07 -57.52 -19.62
CA THR A 616 -73.61 -57.50 -19.61
C THR A 616 -73.03 -56.87 -20.88
N ASP A 617 -73.73 -56.89 -22.01
CA ASP A 617 -73.24 -56.34 -23.28
C ASP A 617 -73.88 -55.01 -23.71
N GLY A 618 -74.88 -54.55 -22.96
CA GLY A 618 -75.42 -53.20 -23.00
C GLY A 618 -76.35 -52.93 -24.18
N ASP A 619 -76.89 -53.97 -24.81
CA ASP A 619 -77.83 -53.84 -25.93
C ASP A 619 -79.30 -53.65 -25.48
N SER A 620 -79.51 -53.55 -24.17
CA SER A 620 -80.78 -53.30 -23.48
C SER A 620 -81.72 -54.50 -23.42
N VAL A 621 -81.21 -55.71 -23.65
CA VAL A 621 -81.88 -56.99 -23.36
C VAL A 621 -81.16 -57.66 -22.16
N PRO A 622 -81.87 -58.02 -21.06
CA PRO A 622 -81.23 -58.72 -19.94
C PRO A 622 -80.63 -60.06 -20.35
N ASP A 623 -79.48 -60.43 -19.78
CA ASP A 623 -78.67 -61.60 -20.14
C ASP A 623 -79.47 -62.92 -20.12
N CYS A 624 -80.43 -63.03 -19.21
CA CYS A 624 -81.32 -64.19 -19.01
C CYS A 624 -82.37 -64.37 -20.13
N SER A 625 -82.61 -63.33 -20.93
CA SER A 625 -83.50 -63.34 -22.10
C SER A 625 -82.76 -63.05 -23.41
N ASP A 626 -81.43 -62.93 -23.35
CA ASP A 626 -80.58 -62.79 -24.52
C ASP A 626 -79.97 -64.16 -24.91
N ASP A 627 -80.16 -64.54 -26.17
CA ASP A 627 -79.56 -65.77 -26.73
C ASP A 627 -78.03 -65.61 -26.89
N CYS A 628 -77.48 -64.40 -26.79
CA CYS A 628 -76.08 -64.06 -27.03
C CYS A 628 -75.50 -63.01 -26.04
N PRO A 629 -75.54 -63.24 -24.70
CA PRO A 629 -75.40 -62.24 -23.63
C PRO A 629 -74.02 -61.56 -23.46
N ASN A 630 -73.17 -61.60 -24.50
CA ASN A 630 -71.83 -61.00 -24.52
C ASN A 630 -71.49 -60.38 -25.90
N VAL A 631 -72.47 -60.17 -26.79
CA VAL A 631 -72.27 -59.70 -28.18
C VAL A 631 -73.39 -58.75 -28.66
N ALA A 632 -73.15 -57.44 -28.58
CA ALA A 632 -74.12 -56.41 -28.93
C ALA A 632 -74.66 -56.46 -30.39
N GLY A 633 -76.00 -56.65 -30.54
CA GLY A 633 -76.81 -55.99 -31.58
C GLY A 633 -77.15 -56.69 -32.92
N ARG A 634 -77.49 -57.99 -32.99
CA ARG A 634 -78.15 -58.61 -34.20
C ARG A 634 -79.07 -59.84 -33.93
N LEU A 635 -80.21 -59.88 -34.65
CA LEU A 635 -81.32 -60.86 -34.62
C LEU A 635 -80.98 -62.39 -34.70
N PRO A 636 -81.88 -63.29 -34.22
CA PRO A 636 -81.57 -64.53 -33.48
C PRO A 636 -81.44 -65.83 -34.31
N GLU A 637 -80.70 -65.81 -35.44
CA GLU A 637 -80.42 -67.05 -36.21
C GLU A 637 -78.92 -67.40 -36.32
N ARG A 638 -78.03 -66.76 -35.53
CA ARG A 638 -76.58 -66.99 -35.64
C ARG A 638 -75.83 -67.27 -34.34
N CYS A 639 -76.51 -67.48 -33.22
CA CYS A 639 -75.88 -68.05 -32.04
C CYS A 639 -76.01 -69.57 -32.11
N GLY A 640 -75.01 -70.21 -32.73
CA GLY A 640 -74.97 -71.65 -32.87
C GLY A 640 -73.65 -72.20 -33.40
N SER A 641 -72.95 -72.90 -32.50
CA SER A 641 -71.79 -73.80 -32.71
C SER A 641 -70.47 -73.08 -33.04
N ASP A 642 -69.37 -73.31 -32.33
CA ASP A 642 -68.68 -74.58 -32.31
C ASP A 642 -67.44 -74.49 -31.42
N ARG A 643 -67.13 -75.62 -30.78
CA ARG A 643 -65.80 -76.10 -30.38
C ARG A 643 -65.11 -75.45 -29.18
N PHE A 644 -65.07 -76.17 -28.05
CA PHE A 644 -64.14 -77.26 -27.73
C PHE A 644 -62.73 -76.80 -27.33
N THR A 645 -62.48 -77.03 -26.03
CA THR A 645 -61.27 -77.58 -25.40
C THR A 645 -60.01 -76.74 -25.18
N LEU A 646 -59.74 -76.59 -23.87
CA LEU A 646 -58.53 -77.00 -23.14
C LEU A 646 -57.16 -76.56 -23.69
N ARG A 647 -56.48 -75.69 -22.94
CA ARG A 647 -55.41 -76.09 -22.01
C ARG A 647 -55.02 -74.94 -21.10
#